data_AF-A0AA47P016-F1
#
_entry.id   AF-A0AA47P016-F1
#
_cell.length_a   1.000
_cell.length_b   1.000
_cell.length_c   1.000
_cell.angle_alpha   90.00
_cell.angle_beta   90.00
_cell.angle_gamma   90.00
#
_symmetry.space_group_name_H-M   'P 1'
#
loop_
_entity.id
_entity.type
_entity.pdbx_description
1 polymer ?
#
loop_
_entity_poly.entity_id
_entity_poly.type
_entity_poly.pdbx_seq_one_letter_code
_entity_poly.pdbx_strand_id
1 'polypeptide(L)'
;MPTPATKSAETASSNLDVDRQCPIHNKPHPLRRCRGFRTKTLEERKTFLKESGICFRCCSSTNHLAKDCKMTIQCKECDSNKHVTALHPGPAPWTAIDSDTDHGGEESEAASSNIVSKRTEVHGGANTSRSCSKICLLQVFPAGQPDRSARAYAVLDDQSNRSLAQPEFFDLFNFHGADSPYTLRTCAGVTQMSGRRGTGFMAQPLDGSLNVPLPTLIECDHIPDDRSEIPTPEAAKHHSHLKPIAHLIPDLDPNSQILLLLGRDILQVHKVRDQRNGPNNAPYAQKLDLGWVVVGDVCLRAAHKPKGVSTYQTNVLENGRHSHFSPCPNHLVLKELTLKSDKPLSSQNLRCSDFFHSLVQNVGDRQLGSKIFEITEDDNKVAPSIEDRQFVQLMDKEMFMDNNNSWVAPLPFRTQRPRLPNNREQALARFTSLCRTLERKPEMKSHFLAFMQKIFDQDHAELAPTLHDGEECWYLPSFGVYHPRKPGQIRVVFDSSASYLGLSLNDVLLTGPDLNNSLLGVLMRFRCEQVAITSDIEQMFHSFVVREDHRNFLRFLWFRNNDTTQEVIEYRMKVHVFGNRPSPAVAIYGLRRAALHGEDEFGGDAKQFIERDFYIDDGLKSLPSATAAINLLKSAQDMLAISNLRFHKIASNHPVVMQAFPSTDHAKDLKDLDLDVDSLPVQRSLGLSWDLANDYFTFRVANSEKPFTRRGVLATVNSLFDPLGFVAPITIQGKLILRQLTSGNCDWDAPLPAEKEAEWIVWRDSLQNLEQFQNPRAYTTASLSTAQRLEIHIFSDASIKAIAAVAYLKVMDAEGKCHVGFVMGKAKLAPLSVHTVPRLELGAAVLAVEISELIVSELDIKSDNLKFYTDSKVVLGVHL
;
A
#
# COMPACT_ATOMS: atom_id res chain seq x y z
N MET A 1 76.33 8.72 2.50
CA MET A 1 75.71 7.88 3.54
C MET A 1 74.44 8.57 4.00
N PRO A 2 73.26 8.10 3.56
CA PRO A 2 71.98 8.52 4.11
C PRO A 2 71.40 7.39 5.00
N THR A 3 70.84 7.81 6.12
CA THR A 3 70.25 7.01 7.19
C THR A 3 69.05 6.16 6.74
N PRO A 4 68.82 4.96 7.31
CA PRO A 4 67.81 4.03 6.84
C PRO A 4 66.43 4.24 7.47
N ALA A 5 65.41 4.02 6.64
CA ALA A 5 64.00 4.05 6.96
C ALA A 5 63.56 2.89 7.88
N THR A 6 62.79 3.24 8.90
CA THR A 6 62.05 2.34 9.79
C THR A 6 60.69 2.01 9.18
N LYS A 7 60.45 0.72 8.90
CA LYS A 7 59.11 0.17 8.60
C LYS A 7 58.48 -0.32 9.91
N SER A 8 57.39 0.31 10.34
CA SER A 8 56.46 -0.26 11.33
C SER A 8 55.27 -0.86 10.59
N ALA A 9 55.07 -2.17 10.79
CA ALA A 9 53.87 -2.89 10.39
C ALA A 9 52.91 -2.92 11.60
N GLU A 10 51.76 -2.27 11.48
CA GLU A 10 50.64 -2.41 12.42
C GLU A 10 49.64 -3.42 11.86
N THR A 11 49.46 -4.51 12.61
CA THR A 11 48.48 -5.59 12.41
C THR A 11 47.06 -5.11 12.73
N ALA A 12 46.18 -5.15 11.74
CA ALA A 12 44.75 -4.92 11.89
C ALA A 12 44.04 -6.16 12.50
N SER A 13 43.60 -6.04 13.74
CA SER A 13 42.70 -7.00 14.41
C SER A 13 41.25 -6.70 14.02
N SER A 14 40.69 -7.46 13.08
CA SER A 14 39.26 -7.45 12.78
C SER A 14 38.51 -8.31 13.83
N ASN A 15 37.52 -7.73 14.50
CA ASN A 15 36.63 -8.45 15.42
C ASN A 15 35.72 -9.40 14.62
N LEU A 16 36.17 -10.63 14.37
CA LEU A 16 35.35 -11.70 13.79
C LEU A 16 34.34 -12.20 14.84
N ASP A 17 33.04 -12.21 14.49
CA ASP A 17 32.01 -12.82 15.34
C ASP A 17 32.08 -14.36 15.20
N VAL A 18 32.73 -14.99 16.17
CA VAL A 18 32.98 -16.44 16.25
C VAL A 18 31.69 -17.26 16.31
N ASP A 19 30.54 -16.62 16.63
CA ASP A 19 29.23 -17.26 16.64
C ASP A 19 28.56 -17.29 15.26
N ARG A 20 29.07 -16.51 14.30
CA ARG A 20 28.51 -16.40 12.94
C ARG A 20 29.50 -16.81 11.85
N GLN A 21 30.79 -16.78 12.13
CA GLN A 21 31.83 -17.11 11.17
C GLN A 21 32.96 -17.90 11.83
N CYS A 22 33.37 -19.00 11.20
CA CYS A 22 34.36 -19.88 11.79
C CYS A 22 35.77 -19.31 11.59
N PRO A 23 36.56 -19.08 12.65
CA PRO A 23 37.90 -18.49 12.55
C PRO A 23 38.95 -19.43 11.91
N ILE A 24 38.65 -20.72 11.72
CA ILE A 24 39.58 -21.66 11.07
C ILE A 24 39.59 -21.51 9.55
N HIS A 25 38.41 -21.31 8.93
CA HIS A 25 38.25 -21.31 7.47
C HIS A 25 37.40 -20.14 6.93
N ASN A 26 37.05 -19.15 7.76
CA ASN A 26 36.27 -17.96 7.41
C ASN A 26 34.91 -18.22 6.71
N LYS A 27 34.33 -19.41 6.90
CA LYS A 27 33.02 -19.81 6.37
C LYS A 27 31.89 -19.45 7.37
N PRO A 28 30.63 -19.21 6.90
CA PRO A 28 29.52 -18.74 7.73
C PRO A 28 28.90 -19.85 8.59
N HIS A 29 29.65 -20.34 9.58
CA HIS A 29 29.18 -21.28 10.62
C HIS A 29 29.96 -21.05 11.93
N PRO A 30 29.35 -21.15 13.13
CA PRO A 30 30.06 -21.04 14.41
C PRO A 30 31.14 -22.11 14.65
N LEU A 31 32.21 -21.73 15.36
CA LEU A 31 33.31 -22.62 15.71
C LEU A 31 32.86 -23.87 16.49
N ARG A 32 31.84 -23.73 17.37
CA ARG A 32 31.29 -24.87 18.14
C ARG A 32 30.62 -25.97 17.29
N ARG A 33 30.35 -25.70 16.00
CA ARG A 33 29.76 -26.67 15.05
C ARG A 33 30.72 -27.03 13.92
N CYS A 34 31.97 -26.58 14.02
CA CYS A 34 32.99 -26.82 13.01
C CYS A 34 33.55 -28.24 13.09
N ARG A 35 33.35 -29.03 12.02
CA ARG A 35 33.97 -30.37 11.90
C ARG A 35 35.49 -30.29 11.92
N GLY A 36 36.11 -29.40 11.16
CA GLY A 36 37.56 -29.20 11.13
C GLY A 36 38.18 -28.90 12.50
N PHE A 37 37.44 -28.21 13.38
CA PHE A 37 37.84 -27.99 14.76
C PHE A 37 37.72 -29.27 15.60
N ARG A 38 36.64 -30.04 15.44
CA ARG A 38 36.40 -31.33 16.12
C ARG A 38 37.34 -32.45 15.66
N THR A 39 37.97 -32.35 14.48
CA THR A 39 38.97 -33.31 14.01
C THR A 39 40.33 -33.15 14.69
N LYS A 40 40.69 -31.95 15.18
CA LYS A 40 41.96 -31.70 15.90
C LYS A 40 42.00 -32.45 17.23
N THR A 41 43.19 -32.71 17.77
CA THR A 41 43.34 -33.30 19.12
C THR A 41 42.81 -32.33 20.21
N LEU A 42 42.43 -32.86 21.38
CA LEU A 42 41.91 -32.01 22.45
C LEU A 42 42.93 -30.96 22.93
N GLU A 43 44.22 -31.30 22.93
CA GLU A 43 45.33 -30.39 23.23
C GLU A 43 45.37 -29.23 22.22
N GLU A 44 45.34 -29.54 20.92
CA GLU A 44 45.33 -28.52 19.84
C GLU A 44 44.07 -27.64 19.90
N ARG A 45 42.91 -28.22 20.18
CA ARG A 45 41.66 -27.43 20.34
C ARG A 45 41.79 -26.45 21.51
N LYS A 46 42.34 -26.88 22.65
CA LYS A 46 42.56 -26.01 23.82
C LYS A 46 43.59 -24.92 23.54
N THR A 47 44.68 -25.26 22.87
CA THR A 47 45.71 -24.28 22.46
C THR A 47 45.11 -23.23 21.52
N PHE A 48 44.34 -23.65 20.52
CA PHE A 48 43.66 -22.75 19.59
C PHE A 48 42.70 -21.78 20.30
N LEU A 49 41.88 -22.28 21.23
CA LEU A 49 40.98 -21.44 22.03
C LEU A 49 41.75 -20.45 22.91
N LYS A 50 42.90 -20.87 23.46
CA LYS A 50 43.78 -20.01 24.27
C LYS A 50 44.39 -18.88 23.44
N GLU A 51 44.95 -19.21 22.29
CA GLU A 51 45.61 -18.26 21.39
C GLU A 51 44.62 -17.28 20.76
N SER A 52 43.41 -17.76 20.45
CA SER A 52 42.34 -16.95 19.85
C SER A 52 41.50 -16.18 20.89
N GLY A 53 41.79 -16.33 22.19
CA GLY A 53 41.04 -15.69 23.28
C GLY A 53 39.57 -16.12 23.37
N ILE A 54 39.21 -17.30 22.87
CA ILE A 54 37.82 -17.79 22.80
C ILE A 54 37.48 -18.55 24.09
N CYS A 55 36.27 -18.32 24.61
CA CYS A 55 35.76 -18.99 25.80
C CYS A 55 35.78 -20.53 25.67
N PHE A 56 36.49 -21.20 26.58
CA PHE A 56 36.57 -22.67 26.68
C PHE A 56 35.25 -23.36 27.04
N ARG A 57 34.23 -22.61 27.46
CA ARG A 57 32.95 -23.16 27.85
C ARG A 57 31.97 -23.18 26.66
N CYS A 58 31.76 -22.05 25.98
CA CYS A 58 30.81 -21.96 24.87
C CYS A 58 31.42 -22.07 23.46
N CYS A 59 32.73 -21.89 23.31
CA CYS A 59 33.44 -21.85 22.03
C CYS A 59 32.85 -20.87 21.01
N SER A 60 32.22 -19.78 21.47
CA SER A 60 31.42 -18.89 20.60
C SER A 60 31.64 -17.39 20.85
N SER A 61 32.53 -17.02 21.77
CA SER A 61 32.77 -15.61 22.10
C SER A 61 34.18 -15.42 22.65
N THR A 62 34.77 -14.27 22.34
CA THR A 62 36.03 -13.75 22.89
C THR A 62 35.81 -12.76 24.03
N ASN A 63 34.55 -12.40 24.33
CA ASN A 63 34.21 -11.33 25.28
C ASN A 63 34.19 -11.76 26.76
N HIS A 64 34.33 -13.06 27.05
CA HIS A 64 34.27 -13.58 28.42
C HIS A 64 35.11 -14.86 28.59
N LEU A 65 35.55 -15.11 29.82
CA LEU A 65 36.26 -16.34 30.19
C LEU A 65 35.27 -17.44 30.62
N ALA A 66 35.71 -18.70 30.58
CA ALA A 66 34.87 -19.85 30.92
C ALA A 66 34.21 -19.78 32.31
N LYS A 67 34.90 -19.18 33.30
CA LYS A 67 34.39 -18.96 34.66
C LYS A 67 33.22 -17.96 34.72
N ASP A 68 33.16 -17.03 33.77
CA ASP A 68 32.16 -15.95 33.69
C ASP A 68 31.08 -16.23 32.62
N CYS A 69 31.15 -17.39 31.97
CA CYS A 69 30.23 -17.80 30.91
C CYS A 69 28.87 -18.20 31.49
N LYS A 70 27.83 -17.46 31.10
CA LYS A 70 26.42 -17.70 31.49
C LYS A 70 25.65 -18.58 30.49
N MET A 71 26.30 -19.03 29.41
CA MET A 71 25.66 -19.87 28.40
C MET A 71 25.37 -21.26 28.97
N THR A 72 24.13 -21.71 28.83
CA THR A 72 23.76 -23.10 29.15
C THR A 72 24.26 -23.98 28.02
N ILE A 73 25.08 -24.98 28.35
CA ILE A 73 25.70 -25.90 27.39
C ILE A 73 25.49 -27.32 27.88
N GLN A 74 25.35 -28.25 26.93
CA GLN A 74 25.30 -29.68 27.17
C GLN A 74 26.08 -30.38 26.06
N CYS A 75 26.92 -31.34 26.42
CA CYS A 75 27.62 -32.18 25.45
C CYS A 75 26.69 -33.30 24.99
N LYS A 76 26.43 -33.41 23.68
CA LYS A 76 25.58 -34.48 23.11
C LYS A 76 26.19 -35.88 23.19
N GLU A 77 27.52 -35.98 23.41
CA GLU A 77 28.23 -37.27 23.46
C GLU A 77 28.29 -37.87 24.87
N CYS A 78 28.26 -37.05 25.92
CA CYS A 78 28.38 -37.53 27.31
C CYS A 78 27.45 -36.84 28.33
N ASP A 79 26.51 -36.04 27.85
CA ASP A 79 25.53 -35.28 28.64
C ASP A 79 26.13 -34.35 29.72
N SER A 80 27.42 -34.01 29.58
CA SER A 80 28.09 -33.12 30.52
C SER A 80 27.76 -31.65 30.26
N ASN A 81 27.37 -30.91 31.30
CA ASN A 81 27.14 -29.46 31.22
C ASN A 81 28.42 -28.62 31.42
N LYS A 82 29.59 -29.28 31.42
CA LYS A 82 30.90 -28.62 31.63
C LYS A 82 31.57 -28.21 30.31
N HIS A 83 31.20 -28.78 29.17
CA HIS A 83 31.76 -28.49 27.85
C HIS A 83 30.72 -28.68 26.74
N VAL A 84 30.92 -28.01 25.60
CA VAL A 84 30.16 -28.26 24.36
C VAL A 84 30.70 -29.49 23.63
N THR A 85 29.89 -30.12 22.79
CA THR A 85 30.27 -31.32 22.01
C THR A 85 31.60 -31.15 21.25
N ALA A 86 31.90 -29.93 20.76
CA ALA A 86 33.17 -29.61 20.10
C ALA A 86 34.44 -29.88 20.95
N LEU A 87 34.32 -29.84 22.28
CA LEU A 87 35.40 -30.07 23.24
C LEU A 87 35.33 -31.45 23.92
N HIS A 88 34.52 -32.37 23.40
CA HIS A 88 34.48 -33.74 23.93
C HIS A 88 35.86 -34.42 23.77
N PRO A 89 36.38 -35.13 24.80
CA PRO A 89 37.74 -35.69 24.78
C PRO A 89 37.98 -36.83 23.78
N GLY A 90 36.92 -37.48 23.28
CA GLY A 90 37.03 -38.58 22.31
C GLY A 90 37.34 -38.11 20.88
N PRO A 91 37.71 -39.03 19.97
CA PRO A 91 37.78 -38.74 18.53
C PRO A 91 36.40 -38.30 18.00
N ALA A 92 36.35 -37.69 16.82
CA ALA A 92 35.08 -37.33 16.22
C ALA A 92 34.35 -38.61 15.77
N PRO A 93 33.02 -38.74 15.95
CA PRO A 93 32.29 -39.95 15.57
C PRO A 93 32.50 -40.38 14.11
N TRP A 94 32.78 -39.42 13.23
CA TRP A 94 33.02 -39.60 11.79
C TRP A 94 34.48 -39.88 11.39
N THR A 95 35.43 -39.87 12.34
CA THR A 95 36.87 -40.14 12.06
C THR A 95 37.25 -41.63 12.04
N ALA A 96 36.29 -42.55 12.10
CA ALA A 96 36.57 -43.99 11.92
C ALA A 96 36.80 -44.40 10.44
N ILE A 97 36.91 -43.44 9.53
CA ILE A 97 37.18 -43.63 8.10
C ILE A 97 38.25 -42.59 7.69
N ASP A 98 39.46 -43.06 7.37
CA ASP A 98 40.55 -42.28 6.74
C ASP A 98 40.05 -41.66 5.41
N SER A 99 40.38 -40.47 4.92
CA SER A 99 41.44 -39.48 5.21
C SER A 99 41.06 -38.12 4.60
N ASP A 100 41.53 -37.02 5.21
CA ASP A 100 41.76 -35.66 4.68
C ASP A 100 40.78 -35.07 3.66
N THR A 101 39.78 -34.34 4.14
CA THR A 101 39.21 -33.19 3.42
C THR A 101 38.65 -32.14 4.39
N ASP A 102 38.98 -30.87 4.13
CA ASP A 102 38.61 -29.69 4.91
C ASP A 102 37.15 -29.27 4.61
N HIS A 103 36.17 -29.91 5.27
CA HIS A 103 34.74 -29.61 5.11
C HIS A 103 34.10 -29.12 6.41
N GLY A 104 33.62 -27.87 6.37
CA GLY A 104 32.75 -27.28 7.40
C GLY A 104 31.29 -27.57 7.08
N GLY A 105 30.67 -28.49 7.83
CA GLY A 105 29.24 -28.76 7.81
C GLY A 105 28.72 -29.03 9.22
N GLU A 106 27.72 -28.27 9.65
CA GLU A 106 27.20 -28.26 11.01
C GLU A 106 26.24 -29.42 11.32
N GLU A 107 26.34 -29.97 12.53
CA GLU A 107 25.15 -30.38 13.30
C GLU A 107 24.58 -29.15 14.01
N SER A 108 23.28 -28.89 13.85
CA SER A 108 22.63 -27.78 14.54
C SER A 108 21.97 -28.20 15.86
N GLU A 109 22.06 -27.30 16.84
CA GLU A 109 21.26 -27.27 18.07
C GLU A 109 21.03 -25.79 18.40
N ALA A 110 19.82 -25.28 18.10
CA ALA A 110 19.10 -24.18 18.76
C ALA A 110 17.96 -23.68 17.85
N ALA A 111 16.74 -23.65 18.41
CA ALA A 111 15.49 -23.09 17.87
C ALA A 111 15.02 -23.66 16.52
N SER A 112 14.83 -24.97 16.49
CA SER A 112 14.06 -25.62 15.45
C SER A 112 12.55 -25.27 15.58
N SER A 113 11.99 -24.54 14.63
CA SER A 113 10.73 -25.02 14.05
C SER A 113 11.08 -26.32 13.36
N ASN A 114 11.09 -27.42 14.13
CA ASN A 114 11.41 -28.74 13.59
C ASN A 114 10.41 -29.01 12.47
N ILE A 115 10.88 -29.05 11.23
CA ILE A 115 10.31 -29.97 10.26
C ILE A 115 10.78 -31.33 10.76
N VAL A 116 10.01 -31.93 11.66
CA VAL A 116 10.25 -33.32 12.07
C VAL A 116 9.90 -34.14 10.84
N SER A 117 10.89 -34.49 10.02
CA SER A 117 10.81 -35.71 9.22
C SER A 117 10.74 -36.85 10.21
N LYS A 118 9.52 -37.33 10.47
CA LYS A 118 9.35 -38.54 11.26
C LYS A 118 9.92 -39.68 10.44
N ARG A 119 11.12 -40.13 10.81
CA ARG A 119 11.59 -41.48 10.50
C ARG A 119 10.55 -42.44 11.07
N THR A 120 9.59 -42.85 10.24
CA THR A 120 8.51 -43.73 10.67
C THR A 120 9.06 -45.15 10.69
N GLU A 121 9.26 -45.66 11.90
CA GLU A 121 9.42 -47.09 12.15
C GLU A 121 8.28 -47.84 11.46
N VAL A 122 8.66 -48.74 10.55
CA VAL A 122 7.74 -49.64 9.88
C VAL A 122 7.39 -50.75 10.87
N HIS A 123 6.29 -50.59 11.59
CA HIS A 123 5.54 -51.73 12.11
C HIS A 123 4.05 -51.59 11.81
N GLY A 124 3.57 -52.57 11.05
CA GLY A 124 2.21 -52.68 10.56
C GLY A 124 1.17 -52.72 11.67
N GLY A 125 0.03 -52.11 11.37
CA GLY A 125 -1.17 -52.13 12.19
C GLY A 125 -2.15 -51.14 11.62
N ALA A 126 -3.05 -51.63 10.76
CA ALA A 126 -4.13 -50.87 10.14
C ALA A 126 -4.80 -49.89 11.14
N ASN A 127 -4.91 -48.61 10.75
CA ASN A 127 -5.88 -47.58 11.20
C ASN A 127 -5.30 -46.14 11.19
N THR A 128 -4.58 -45.75 10.13
CA THR A 128 -4.17 -44.35 9.89
C THR A 128 -4.71 -43.85 8.55
N SER A 129 -5.11 -42.57 8.50
CA SER A 129 -5.49 -41.90 7.26
C SER A 129 -4.29 -41.87 6.30
N ARG A 130 -4.49 -42.23 5.03
CA ARG A 130 -3.44 -42.24 4.02
C ARG A 130 -3.88 -41.37 2.85
N SER A 131 -3.03 -40.41 2.51
CA SER A 131 -3.15 -39.54 1.35
C SER A 131 -1.93 -39.79 0.47
N CYS A 132 -2.13 -40.06 -0.82
CA CYS A 132 -1.02 -40.35 -1.72
C CYS A 132 -0.60 -39.11 -2.51
N SER A 133 0.69 -39.03 -2.83
CA SER A 133 1.31 -37.97 -3.63
C SER A 133 1.96 -38.55 -4.89
N LYS A 134 2.47 -37.68 -5.79
CA LYS A 134 3.18 -38.09 -7.01
C LYS A 134 4.58 -38.66 -6.69
N ILE A 135 4.64 -39.83 -6.07
CA ILE A 135 5.88 -40.53 -5.71
C ILE A 135 5.94 -41.86 -6.46
N CYS A 136 7.05 -42.14 -7.12
CA CYS A 136 7.25 -43.37 -7.89
C CYS A 136 8.58 -44.06 -7.54
N LEU A 137 8.59 -45.40 -7.62
CA LEU A 137 9.79 -46.21 -7.46
C LEU A 137 10.50 -46.31 -8.81
N LEU A 138 11.80 -46.00 -8.84
CA LEU A 138 12.61 -46.01 -10.04
C LEU A 138 13.99 -46.63 -9.79
N GLN A 139 14.68 -46.97 -10.87
CA GLN A 139 16.09 -47.30 -10.86
C GLN A 139 16.91 -46.06 -11.24
N VAL A 140 17.99 -45.82 -10.51
CA VAL A 140 18.95 -44.74 -10.77
C VAL A 140 20.35 -45.31 -10.88
N PHE A 141 21.12 -44.81 -11.83
CA PHE A 141 22.50 -45.23 -12.07
C PHE A 141 23.34 -44.13 -12.73
N PRO A 142 24.67 -44.15 -12.60
CA PRO A 142 25.55 -43.27 -13.36
C PRO A 142 25.46 -43.57 -14.86
N ALA A 143 25.46 -42.53 -15.70
CA ALA A 143 25.39 -42.68 -17.15
C ALA A 143 26.53 -43.57 -17.67
N GLY A 144 26.17 -44.57 -18.48
CA GLY A 144 27.11 -45.57 -18.99
C GLY A 144 27.47 -46.70 -18.02
N GLN A 145 26.92 -46.72 -16.79
CA GLN A 145 27.14 -47.77 -15.79
C GLN A 145 25.81 -48.32 -15.22
N PRO A 146 24.93 -48.92 -16.06
CA PRO A 146 23.65 -49.47 -15.61
C PRO A 146 23.79 -50.60 -14.56
N ASP A 147 24.93 -51.31 -14.57
CA ASP A 147 25.23 -52.37 -13.60
C ASP A 147 25.40 -51.85 -12.16
N ARG A 148 25.62 -50.54 -11.99
CA ARG A 148 25.65 -49.87 -10.68
C ARG A 148 24.29 -49.31 -10.29
N SER A 149 23.19 -49.85 -10.79
CA SER A 149 21.86 -49.34 -10.48
C SER A 149 21.44 -49.56 -9.03
N ALA A 150 20.70 -48.58 -8.51
CA ALA A 150 20.05 -48.66 -7.21
C ALA A 150 18.58 -48.23 -7.33
N ARG A 151 17.73 -48.81 -6.47
CA ARG A 151 16.32 -48.43 -6.40
C ARG A 151 16.13 -47.27 -5.43
N ALA A 152 15.41 -46.25 -5.87
CA ALA A 152 15.05 -45.10 -5.07
C ALA A 152 13.64 -44.63 -5.39
N TYR A 153 12.97 -44.04 -4.42
CA TYR A 153 11.74 -43.30 -4.66
C TYR A 153 12.07 -41.86 -5.05
N ALA A 154 11.30 -41.33 -6.00
CA ALA A 154 11.39 -39.94 -6.42
C ALA A 154 10.04 -39.24 -6.26
N VAL A 155 10.07 -38.06 -5.64
CA VAL A 155 8.96 -37.12 -5.58
C VAL A 155 8.92 -36.31 -6.86
N LEU A 156 7.78 -36.30 -7.55
CA LEU A 156 7.57 -35.53 -8.77
C LEU A 156 6.81 -34.24 -8.40
N ASP A 157 7.58 -33.19 -8.16
CA ASP A 157 7.06 -31.90 -7.70
C ASP A 157 7.19 -30.82 -8.77
N ASP A 158 6.07 -30.51 -9.43
CA ASP A 158 6.00 -29.43 -10.42
C ASP A 158 5.98 -28.03 -9.78
N GLN A 159 6.00 -27.87 -8.45
CA GLN A 159 6.23 -26.60 -7.76
C GLN A 159 7.71 -26.31 -7.56
N SER A 160 8.57 -27.32 -7.47
CA SER A 160 10.03 -27.12 -7.46
C SER A 160 10.56 -26.72 -8.84
N ASN A 161 11.42 -25.71 -8.89
CA ASN A 161 12.04 -25.25 -10.12
C ASN A 161 13.34 -26.01 -10.48
N ARG A 162 13.91 -26.79 -9.54
CA ARG A 162 15.16 -27.56 -9.65
C ARG A 162 14.99 -28.98 -9.11
N SER A 163 15.78 -29.92 -9.60
CA SER A 163 15.85 -31.29 -9.07
C SER A 163 16.88 -31.40 -7.94
N LEU A 164 16.49 -32.06 -6.85
CA LEU A 164 17.27 -32.18 -5.62
C LEU A 164 17.49 -33.66 -5.29
N ALA A 165 18.56 -33.95 -4.56
CA ALA A 165 18.85 -35.29 -4.07
C ALA A 165 19.37 -35.24 -2.63
N GLN A 166 19.06 -36.25 -1.81
CA GLN A 166 19.61 -36.35 -0.45
C GLN A 166 21.11 -36.67 -0.47
N PRO A 167 21.89 -36.34 0.58
CA PRO A 167 23.30 -36.72 0.70
C PRO A 167 23.56 -38.20 0.43
N GLU A 168 22.67 -39.06 0.94
CA GLU A 168 22.73 -40.52 0.80
C GLU A 168 22.72 -40.95 -0.67
N PHE A 169 22.08 -40.19 -1.56
CA PHE A 169 22.10 -40.45 -3.00
C PHE A 169 23.51 -40.32 -3.57
N PHE A 170 24.23 -39.26 -3.21
CA PHE A 170 25.58 -39.03 -3.71
C PHE A 170 26.58 -40.01 -3.11
N ASP A 171 26.40 -40.35 -1.83
CA ASP A 171 27.24 -41.32 -1.14
C ASP A 171 27.07 -42.73 -1.72
N LEU A 172 25.84 -43.11 -2.06
CA LEU A 172 25.51 -44.38 -2.71
C LEU A 172 26.29 -44.61 -4.02
N PHE A 173 26.57 -43.53 -4.77
CA PHE A 173 27.32 -43.61 -6.03
C PHE A 173 28.79 -43.22 -5.89
N ASN A 174 29.29 -42.95 -4.67
CA ASN A 174 30.62 -42.40 -4.40
C ASN A 174 30.92 -41.14 -5.21
N PHE A 175 29.94 -40.22 -5.29
CA PHE A 175 30.09 -38.98 -6.03
C PHE A 175 30.82 -37.91 -5.19
N HIS A 176 31.98 -37.48 -5.69
CA HIS A 176 32.80 -36.43 -5.09
C HIS A 176 32.67 -35.15 -5.94
N GLY A 177 31.89 -34.18 -5.45
CA GLY A 177 31.73 -32.86 -6.07
C GLY A 177 32.06 -31.74 -5.09
N ALA A 178 32.44 -30.57 -5.60
CA ALA A 178 32.65 -29.40 -4.75
C ALA A 178 31.29 -28.85 -4.27
N ASP A 179 31.23 -28.49 -2.99
CA ASP A 179 30.08 -27.80 -2.42
C ASP A 179 29.89 -26.45 -3.07
N SER A 180 28.65 -26.18 -3.50
CA SER A 180 28.26 -24.90 -4.08
C SER A 180 27.13 -24.28 -3.25
N PRO A 181 27.22 -22.98 -2.90
CA PRO A 181 26.13 -22.31 -2.23
C PRO A 181 24.90 -22.25 -3.16
N TYR A 182 23.72 -22.41 -2.59
CA TYR A 182 22.45 -22.22 -3.25
C TYR A 182 21.41 -21.69 -2.27
N THR A 183 20.32 -21.14 -2.80
CA THR A 183 19.24 -20.58 -1.99
C THR A 183 18.02 -21.47 -2.12
N LEU A 184 17.56 -22.04 -1.01
CA LEU A 184 16.31 -22.78 -0.94
C LEU A 184 15.20 -21.82 -0.51
N ARG A 185 14.21 -21.59 -1.39
CA ARG A 185 13.02 -20.80 -1.09
C ARG A 185 11.85 -21.75 -0.93
N THR A 186 11.33 -21.87 0.29
CA THR A 186 10.15 -22.68 0.61
C THR A 186 9.02 -21.78 1.12
N CYS A 187 7.84 -22.34 1.37
CA CYS A 187 6.75 -21.62 2.03
C CYS A 187 7.11 -21.16 3.45
N ALA A 188 8.16 -21.74 4.08
CA ALA A 188 8.63 -21.37 5.41
C ALA A 188 9.66 -20.23 5.41
N GLY A 189 10.14 -19.79 4.23
CA GLY A 189 11.09 -18.70 4.10
C GLY A 189 12.21 -18.97 3.09
N VAL A 190 13.27 -18.17 3.20
CA VAL A 190 14.46 -18.28 2.34
C VAL A 190 15.64 -18.68 3.20
N THR A 191 16.25 -19.81 2.89
CA THR A 191 17.43 -20.35 3.58
C THR A 191 18.59 -20.42 2.61
N GLN A 192 19.77 -19.94 3.02
CA GLN A 192 21.00 -20.22 2.29
C GLN A 192 21.52 -21.60 2.69
N MET A 193 21.80 -22.41 1.69
CA MET A 193 22.29 -23.78 1.84
C MET A 193 23.56 -23.95 1.01
N SER A 194 24.26 -25.04 1.26
CA SER A 194 25.43 -25.47 0.49
C SER A 194 25.33 -26.97 0.31
N GLY A 195 25.72 -27.48 -0.86
CA GLY A 195 25.73 -28.91 -1.13
C GLY A 195 26.38 -29.23 -2.48
N ARG A 196 26.66 -30.52 -2.70
CA ARG A 196 27.24 -31.03 -3.94
C ARG A 196 26.30 -30.80 -5.13
N ARG A 197 26.90 -30.69 -6.32
CA ARG A 197 26.17 -30.67 -7.60
C ARG A 197 26.59 -31.87 -8.43
N GLY A 198 25.66 -32.80 -8.65
CA GLY A 198 25.90 -34.01 -9.42
C GLY A 198 25.30 -33.94 -10.81
N THR A 199 26.05 -34.39 -11.81
CA THR A 199 25.58 -34.55 -13.19
C THR A 199 25.91 -35.95 -13.69
N GLY A 200 25.28 -36.38 -14.78
CA GLY A 200 25.57 -37.67 -15.40
C GLY A 200 24.90 -38.86 -14.71
N PHE A 201 23.71 -38.67 -14.17
CA PHE A 201 22.86 -39.75 -13.67
C PHE A 201 21.70 -40.02 -14.62
N MET A 202 21.21 -41.26 -14.63
CA MET A 202 20.06 -41.71 -15.41
C MET A 202 19.01 -42.27 -14.46
N ALA A 203 17.73 -42.03 -14.77
CA ALA A 203 16.58 -42.65 -14.11
C ALA A 203 15.81 -43.54 -15.10
N GLN A 204 15.33 -44.68 -14.62
CA GLN A 204 14.61 -45.68 -15.43
C GLN A 204 13.41 -46.23 -14.63
N PRO A 205 12.24 -46.44 -15.26
CA PRO A 205 11.13 -47.16 -14.64
C PRO A 205 11.50 -48.63 -14.43
N LEU A 206 10.82 -49.32 -13.51
CA LEU A 206 11.15 -50.69 -13.13
C LEU A 206 11.00 -51.72 -14.26
N ASP A 207 10.19 -51.41 -15.28
CA ASP A 207 10.03 -52.26 -16.46
C ASP A 207 11.14 -52.06 -17.50
N GLY A 208 12.08 -51.16 -17.24
CA GLY A 208 13.20 -50.86 -18.10
C GLY A 208 12.85 -50.11 -19.39
N SER A 209 11.59 -49.67 -19.54
CA SER A 209 11.04 -49.19 -20.82
C SER A 209 11.65 -47.88 -21.33
N LEU A 210 12.26 -47.07 -20.45
CA LEU A 210 12.75 -45.74 -20.81
C LEU A 210 13.94 -45.31 -19.95
N ASN A 211 15.04 -44.89 -20.58
CA ASN A 211 16.16 -44.26 -19.88
C ASN A 211 16.05 -42.73 -19.97
N VAL A 212 15.91 -42.06 -18.84
CA VAL A 212 15.78 -40.60 -18.75
C VAL A 212 17.05 -40.00 -18.13
N PRO A 213 17.77 -39.11 -18.82
CA PRO A 213 18.89 -38.39 -18.22
C PRO A 213 18.40 -37.41 -17.16
N LEU A 214 18.97 -37.49 -15.96
CA LEU A 214 18.67 -36.56 -14.88
C LEU A 214 19.40 -35.22 -15.10
N PRO A 215 18.77 -34.08 -14.78
CA PRO A 215 19.43 -32.77 -14.79
C PRO A 215 20.48 -32.70 -13.67
N THR A 216 21.16 -31.56 -13.54
CA THR A 216 22.07 -31.35 -12.39
C THR A 216 21.29 -31.48 -11.08
N LEU A 217 21.60 -32.51 -10.31
CA LEU A 217 21.05 -32.74 -8.97
C LEU A 217 21.81 -31.89 -7.96
N ILE A 218 21.09 -31.20 -7.10
CA ILE A 218 21.66 -30.40 -6.01
C ILE A 218 21.40 -31.14 -4.69
N GLU A 219 22.45 -31.33 -3.91
CA GLU A 219 22.36 -31.96 -2.60
C GLU A 219 21.52 -31.13 -1.62
N CYS A 220 20.50 -31.75 -1.04
CA CYS A 220 19.56 -31.11 -0.13
C CYS A 220 18.93 -32.12 0.84
N ASP A 221 19.15 -31.90 2.14
CA ASP A 221 18.62 -32.74 3.23
C ASP A 221 17.15 -32.43 3.56
N HIS A 222 16.51 -31.55 2.78
CA HIS A 222 15.19 -30.98 3.08
C HIS A 222 14.17 -31.30 1.98
N ILE A 223 14.22 -32.52 1.42
CA ILE A 223 13.16 -33.04 0.54
C ILE A 223 12.09 -33.79 1.38
N PRO A 224 10.81 -33.79 0.95
CA PRO A 224 9.78 -34.60 1.61
C PRO A 224 10.13 -36.10 1.58
N ASP A 225 10.10 -36.75 2.74
CA ASP A 225 10.50 -38.15 2.92
C ASP A 225 9.40 -39.02 3.56
N ASP A 226 8.14 -38.54 3.58
CA ASP A 226 7.01 -39.29 4.13
C ASP A 226 6.62 -40.47 3.23
N ARG A 227 7.09 -41.66 3.62
CA ARG A 227 6.83 -42.91 2.91
C ARG A 227 5.36 -43.33 2.93
N SER A 228 4.54 -42.78 3.84
CA SER A 228 3.10 -43.08 3.88
C SER A 228 2.36 -42.53 2.66
N GLU A 229 2.91 -41.50 2.01
CA GLU A 229 2.35 -40.89 0.79
C GLU A 229 2.64 -41.70 -0.49
N ILE A 230 3.47 -42.74 -0.43
CA ILE A 230 3.79 -43.58 -1.58
C ILE A 230 2.54 -44.38 -2.00
N PRO A 231 2.12 -44.34 -3.27
CA PRO A 231 1.04 -45.18 -3.78
C PRO A 231 1.32 -46.69 -3.63
N THR A 232 0.29 -47.49 -3.35
CA THR A 232 0.39 -48.97 -3.26
C THR A 232 -0.75 -49.64 -4.01
N PRO A 233 -0.61 -50.91 -4.45
CA PRO A 233 -1.68 -51.67 -5.11
C PRO A 233 -2.93 -51.74 -4.27
N GLU A 234 -2.78 -51.95 -2.96
CA GLU A 234 -3.88 -52.02 -2.00
C GLU A 234 -4.64 -50.69 -1.99
N ALA A 235 -3.95 -49.56 -1.94
CA ALA A 235 -4.60 -48.25 -1.98
C ALA A 235 -5.47 -48.06 -3.24
N ALA A 236 -5.01 -48.52 -4.41
CA ALA A 236 -5.79 -48.45 -5.65
C ALA A 236 -6.93 -49.47 -5.73
N LYS A 237 -6.78 -50.69 -5.19
CA LYS A 237 -7.82 -51.76 -5.22
C LYS A 237 -9.11 -51.35 -4.52
N HIS A 238 -9.03 -50.46 -3.52
CA HIS A 238 -10.18 -50.00 -2.74
C HIS A 238 -11.09 -49.01 -3.50
N HIS A 239 -10.64 -48.47 -4.63
CA HIS A 239 -11.40 -47.51 -5.43
C HIS A 239 -11.80 -48.14 -6.77
N SER A 240 -13.11 -48.16 -7.07
CA SER A 240 -13.64 -48.87 -8.24
C SER A 240 -13.03 -48.40 -9.56
N HIS A 241 -12.74 -47.10 -9.69
CA HIS A 241 -12.13 -46.49 -10.88
C HIS A 241 -10.61 -46.69 -10.97
N LEU A 242 -9.92 -47.00 -9.87
CA LEU A 242 -8.47 -47.27 -9.85
C LEU A 242 -8.13 -48.76 -9.81
N LYS A 243 -9.09 -49.62 -9.45
CA LYS A 243 -8.93 -51.09 -9.43
C LYS A 243 -8.31 -51.67 -10.72
N PRO A 244 -8.66 -51.21 -11.95
CA PRO A 244 -8.06 -51.74 -13.17
C PRO A 244 -6.54 -51.53 -13.29
N ILE A 245 -5.99 -50.49 -12.67
CA ILE A 245 -4.55 -50.15 -12.76
C ILE A 245 -3.77 -50.59 -11.51
N ALA A 246 -4.41 -51.16 -10.49
CA ALA A 246 -3.77 -51.47 -9.23
C ALA A 246 -2.58 -52.44 -9.36
N HIS A 247 -2.63 -53.35 -10.33
CA HIS A 247 -1.55 -54.29 -10.64
C HIS A 247 -0.36 -53.65 -11.38
N LEU A 248 -0.51 -52.42 -11.87
CA LEU A 248 0.54 -51.63 -12.53
C LEU A 248 1.29 -50.71 -11.56
N ILE A 249 0.84 -50.64 -10.30
CA ILE A 249 1.51 -49.92 -9.23
C ILE A 249 2.42 -50.94 -8.50
N PRO A 250 3.70 -50.63 -8.25
CA PRO A 250 4.58 -51.53 -7.49
C PRO A 250 4.18 -51.62 -6.01
N ASP A 251 4.44 -52.78 -5.38
CA ASP A 251 4.40 -52.89 -3.92
C ASP A 251 5.44 -51.97 -3.27
N LEU A 252 5.20 -51.57 -2.02
CA LEU A 252 6.12 -50.74 -1.25
C LEU A 252 7.42 -51.52 -0.97
N ASP A 253 8.55 -51.07 -1.51
CA ASP A 253 9.86 -51.68 -1.31
C ASP A 253 10.44 -51.23 0.04
N PRO A 254 10.54 -52.10 1.07
CA PRO A 254 10.97 -51.70 2.40
C PRO A 254 12.40 -51.15 2.43
N ASN A 255 13.25 -51.58 1.48
CA ASN A 255 14.68 -51.27 1.46
C ASN A 255 15.02 -49.98 0.71
N SER A 256 14.10 -49.43 -0.08
CA SER A 256 14.32 -48.18 -0.84
C SER A 256 13.81 -46.95 -0.11
N GLN A 257 14.59 -45.87 -0.12
CA GLN A 257 14.24 -44.59 0.49
C GLN A 257 13.81 -43.56 -0.57
N ILE A 258 13.16 -42.47 -0.14
CA ILE A 258 12.90 -41.30 -0.99
C ILE A 258 14.18 -40.47 -1.03
N LEU A 259 14.91 -40.56 -2.15
CA LEU A 259 16.23 -39.93 -2.29
C LEU A 259 16.24 -38.76 -3.27
N LEU A 260 15.18 -38.60 -4.06
CA LEU A 260 15.12 -37.66 -5.17
C LEU A 260 13.85 -36.82 -5.12
N LEU A 261 13.98 -35.55 -5.50
CA LEU A 261 12.89 -34.67 -5.88
C LEU A 261 13.16 -34.17 -7.30
N LEU A 262 12.25 -34.46 -8.24
CA LEU A 262 12.40 -34.08 -9.64
C LEU A 262 11.48 -32.90 -9.95
N GLY A 263 12.09 -31.75 -10.24
CA GLY A 263 11.40 -30.48 -10.45
C GLY A 263 11.07 -30.19 -11.92
N ARG A 264 10.68 -28.94 -12.20
CA ARG A 264 10.37 -28.47 -13.57
C ARG A 264 11.58 -28.37 -14.51
N ASP A 265 12.79 -28.67 -14.03
CA ASP A 265 13.99 -28.78 -14.87
C ASP A 265 14.11 -30.12 -15.61
N ILE A 266 13.16 -31.04 -15.38
CA ILE A 266 12.98 -32.27 -16.14
C ILE A 266 11.50 -32.47 -16.54
N LEU A 267 10.96 -31.54 -17.34
CA LEU A 267 9.53 -31.51 -17.71
C LEU A 267 8.99 -32.83 -18.28
N GLN A 268 9.82 -33.65 -18.92
CA GLN A 268 9.41 -34.92 -19.51
C GLN A 268 8.73 -35.85 -18.50
N VAL A 269 9.27 -35.98 -17.28
CA VAL A 269 8.75 -36.93 -16.28
C VAL A 269 7.44 -36.48 -15.64
N HIS A 270 7.05 -35.21 -15.84
CA HIS A 270 5.78 -34.64 -15.36
C HIS A 270 4.63 -34.77 -16.35
N LYS A 271 4.89 -35.16 -17.60
CA LYS A 271 3.86 -35.27 -18.64
C LYS A 271 2.95 -36.46 -18.39
N VAL A 272 1.66 -36.19 -18.22
CA VAL A 272 0.62 -37.21 -18.06
C VAL A 272 0.38 -37.93 -19.40
N ARG A 273 0.53 -39.25 -19.40
CA ARG A 273 0.37 -40.13 -20.57
C ARG A 273 -0.98 -40.85 -20.59
N ASP A 274 -1.52 -41.13 -19.41
CA ASP A 274 -2.87 -41.66 -19.18
C ASP A 274 -3.37 -41.15 -17.82
N GLN A 275 -4.68 -41.05 -17.63
CA GLN A 275 -5.28 -40.58 -16.38
C GLN A 275 -6.56 -41.36 -16.06
N ARG A 276 -6.73 -41.71 -14.78
CA ARG A 276 -7.95 -42.34 -14.25
C ARG A 276 -8.55 -41.40 -13.21
N ASN A 277 -9.68 -40.79 -13.56
CA ASN A 277 -10.41 -39.88 -12.69
C ASN A 277 -11.50 -40.61 -11.91
N GLY A 278 -11.71 -40.19 -10.66
CA GLY A 278 -12.85 -40.58 -9.84
C GLY A 278 -13.88 -39.45 -9.73
N PRO A 279 -14.94 -39.66 -8.95
CA PRO A 279 -15.85 -38.59 -8.52
C PRO A 279 -15.10 -37.42 -7.85
N ASN A 280 -15.72 -36.23 -7.76
CA ASN A 280 -15.08 -34.95 -7.41
C ASN A 280 -14.15 -34.94 -6.16
N ASN A 281 -14.31 -35.86 -5.21
CA ASN A 281 -13.49 -35.97 -3.99
C ASN A 281 -12.76 -37.32 -3.83
N ALA A 282 -12.75 -38.15 -4.88
CA ALA A 282 -12.03 -39.43 -4.88
C ALA A 282 -10.60 -39.25 -5.41
N PRO A 283 -9.64 -40.10 -4.99
CA PRO A 283 -8.28 -40.02 -5.50
C PRO A 283 -8.26 -40.31 -7.00
N TYR A 284 -7.34 -39.69 -7.73
CA TYR A 284 -7.13 -39.94 -9.16
C TYR A 284 -5.73 -40.50 -9.38
N ALA A 285 -5.51 -41.13 -10.54
CA ALA A 285 -4.21 -41.67 -10.90
C ALA A 285 -3.71 -41.12 -12.23
N GLN A 286 -2.40 -40.94 -12.34
CA GLN A 286 -1.73 -40.48 -13.54
C GLN A 286 -0.63 -41.46 -13.93
N LYS A 287 -0.56 -41.82 -15.20
CA LYS A 287 0.57 -42.53 -15.79
C LYS A 287 1.57 -41.51 -16.28
N LEU A 288 2.77 -41.52 -15.70
CA LEU A 288 3.90 -40.68 -16.09
C LEU A 288 4.96 -41.56 -16.78
N ASP A 289 6.00 -40.93 -17.32
CA ASP A 289 7.11 -41.66 -17.98
C ASP A 289 7.86 -42.59 -17.01
N LEU A 290 7.80 -42.31 -15.71
CA LEU A 290 8.45 -43.10 -14.65
C LEU A 290 7.51 -44.11 -13.95
N GLY A 291 6.22 -44.13 -14.31
CA GLY A 291 5.25 -45.08 -13.75
C GLY A 291 3.91 -44.45 -13.35
N TRP A 292 3.05 -45.27 -12.74
CA TRP A 292 1.76 -44.83 -12.22
C TRP A 292 1.89 -44.19 -10.83
N VAL A 293 1.27 -43.03 -10.65
CA VAL A 293 1.11 -42.35 -9.37
C VAL A 293 -0.37 -42.19 -9.02
N VAL A 294 -0.69 -42.09 -7.73
CA VAL A 294 -2.04 -41.85 -7.20
C VAL A 294 -2.00 -40.60 -6.35
N VAL A 295 -2.94 -39.68 -6.56
CA VAL A 295 -3.01 -38.40 -5.86
C VAL A 295 -4.34 -38.26 -5.12
N GLY A 296 -4.27 -37.91 -3.83
CA GLY A 296 -5.42 -37.65 -2.97
C GLY A 296 -5.65 -38.72 -1.90
N ASP A 297 -6.72 -38.53 -1.12
CA ASP A 297 -7.05 -39.38 0.02
C ASP A 297 -7.53 -40.76 -0.42
N VAL A 298 -6.80 -41.81 -0.03
CA VAL A 298 -7.09 -43.19 -0.44
C VAL A 298 -7.87 -43.98 0.62
N CYS A 299 -8.15 -43.39 1.78
CA CYS A 299 -8.91 -44.05 2.85
C CYS A 299 -10.43 -44.15 2.56
N LEU A 300 -10.98 -45.35 2.75
CA LEU A 300 -12.41 -45.60 2.56
C LEU A 300 -13.27 -44.84 3.58
N ARG A 301 -14.27 -44.09 3.08
CA ARG A 301 -15.32 -43.40 3.86
C ARG A 301 -14.83 -42.41 4.93
N ALA A 302 -13.60 -41.89 4.83
CA ALA A 302 -12.99 -41.07 5.88
C ALA A 302 -13.01 -41.74 7.28
N ALA A 303 -13.03 -43.08 7.33
CA ALA A 303 -13.18 -43.85 8.56
C ALA A 303 -12.03 -43.61 9.57
N HIS A 304 -10.87 -43.18 9.08
CA HIS A 304 -9.74 -42.77 9.89
C HIS A 304 -9.42 -41.31 9.57
N LYS A 305 -9.61 -40.41 10.54
CA LYS A 305 -9.09 -39.04 10.47
C LYS A 305 -7.60 -39.06 10.83
N PRO A 306 -6.76 -38.23 10.18
CA PRO A 306 -5.35 -38.10 10.55
C PRO A 306 -5.21 -37.80 12.05
N LYS A 307 -4.33 -38.51 12.76
CA LYS A 307 -4.01 -38.20 14.18
C LYS A 307 -3.31 -36.85 14.33
N GLY A 308 -2.84 -36.26 13.24
CA GLY A 308 -2.36 -34.88 13.15
C GLY A 308 -2.60 -34.35 11.73
N VAL A 309 -2.97 -33.09 11.63
CA VAL A 309 -3.08 -32.38 10.36
C VAL A 309 -1.71 -31.77 10.06
N SER A 310 -1.02 -32.28 9.05
CA SER A 310 0.19 -31.66 8.50
C SER A 310 -0.24 -30.66 7.42
N THR A 311 -0.60 -29.45 7.82
CA THR A 311 -0.86 -28.35 6.88
C THR A 311 0.38 -27.48 6.77
N TYR A 312 0.98 -27.38 5.58
CA TYR A 312 1.90 -26.28 5.27
C TYR A 312 1.07 -25.00 5.16
N GLN A 313 1.00 -24.26 6.26
CA GLN A 313 0.28 -23.00 6.31
C GLN A 313 0.99 -21.97 5.42
N THR A 314 0.37 -21.62 4.29
CA THR A 314 0.73 -20.39 3.58
C THR A 314 0.15 -19.22 4.35
N ASN A 315 1.01 -18.36 4.88
CA ASN A 315 0.61 -17.09 5.44
C ASN A 315 1.27 -15.98 4.60
N VAL A 316 0.51 -15.38 3.68
CA VAL A 316 0.89 -14.09 3.10
C VAL A 316 0.15 -13.06 3.93
N LEU A 317 0.88 -12.39 4.83
CA LEU A 317 0.34 -11.24 5.52
C LEU A 317 0.51 -10.02 4.63
N GLU A 318 -0.59 -9.37 4.24
CA GLU A 318 -0.54 -7.94 3.94
C GLU A 318 -0.71 -7.06 5.19
N ASN A 319 -0.99 -7.63 6.39
CA ASN A 319 -0.72 -7.07 7.75
C ASN A 319 -1.31 -7.84 8.97
N GLY A 320 -1.83 -9.07 8.87
CA GLY A 320 -2.00 -9.93 10.06
C GLY A 320 -3.19 -9.66 10.99
N ARG A 321 -4.43 -9.65 10.47
CA ARG A 321 -5.62 -10.03 11.25
C ARG A 321 -6.56 -10.92 10.44
N HIS A 322 -7.04 -12.00 11.05
CA HIS A 322 -8.17 -12.79 10.56
C HIS A 322 -9.45 -12.37 11.30
N SER A 323 -10.59 -12.45 10.61
CA SER A 323 -11.92 -12.26 11.18
C SER A 323 -12.30 -13.43 12.10
N HIS A 324 -12.93 -13.16 13.24
CA HIS A 324 -13.41 -14.14 14.22
C HIS A 324 -14.77 -14.78 13.87
N PHE A 325 -15.32 -14.56 12.68
CA PHE A 325 -16.62 -15.14 12.35
C PHE A 325 -16.49 -16.59 11.91
N SER A 326 -17.11 -17.50 12.67
CA SER A 326 -17.41 -18.86 12.22
C SER A 326 -18.32 -18.83 10.97
N PRO A 327 -18.22 -19.81 10.05
CA PRO A 327 -19.07 -19.89 8.87
C PRO A 327 -20.54 -19.78 9.27
N CYS A 328 -21.24 -18.81 8.69
CA CYS A 328 -22.66 -18.62 8.91
C CYS A 328 -23.43 -19.82 8.31
N PRO A 329 -24.35 -20.47 9.03
CA PRO A 329 -25.15 -21.57 8.51
C PRO A 329 -26.23 -21.13 7.52
N ASN A 330 -26.25 -19.85 7.14
CA ASN A 330 -27.24 -19.32 6.21
C ASN A 330 -26.95 -19.83 4.79
N HIS A 331 -27.80 -20.74 4.33
CA HIS A 331 -27.94 -21.03 2.91
C HIS A 331 -28.50 -19.81 2.19
N LEU A 332 -27.79 -19.34 1.16
CA LEU A 332 -28.29 -18.31 0.27
C LEU A 332 -29.18 -18.99 -0.78
N VAL A 333 -30.50 -18.95 -0.54
CA VAL A 333 -31.49 -19.37 -1.53
C VAL A 333 -31.81 -18.17 -2.41
N LEU A 334 -31.25 -18.14 -3.62
CA LEU A 334 -31.71 -17.22 -4.66
C LEU A 334 -33.13 -17.64 -5.08
N LYS A 335 -34.15 -16.91 -4.60
CA LYS A 335 -35.48 -16.99 -5.18
C LYS A 335 -35.52 -16.14 -6.44
N GLU A 336 -35.36 -16.76 -7.60
CA GLU A 336 -35.75 -16.13 -8.87
C GLU A 336 -37.28 -15.97 -8.89
N LEU A 337 -37.75 -14.72 -8.90
CA LEU A 337 -39.12 -14.39 -9.25
C LEU A 337 -39.17 -14.20 -10.77
N THR A 338 -39.53 -15.26 -11.50
CA THR A 338 -39.92 -15.13 -12.91
C THR A 338 -41.23 -14.35 -12.99
N LEU A 339 -41.17 -13.08 -13.39
CA LEU A 339 -42.32 -12.34 -13.90
C LEU A 339 -42.22 -12.24 -15.42
N LYS A 340 -43.23 -12.82 -16.06
CA LYS A 340 -43.54 -12.66 -17.48
C LYS A 340 -43.92 -11.21 -17.75
N SER A 341 -43.25 -10.55 -18.70
CA SER A 341 -43.90 -9.50 -19.50
C SER A 341 -43.13 -9.27 -20.79
N ASP A 342 -43.81 -9.57 -21.90
CA ASP A 342 -43.45 -9.15 -23.25
C ASP A 342 -43.57 -7.62 -23.40
N LYS A 343 -42.50 -6.95 -23.85
CA LYS A 343 -42.52 -5.85 -24.84
C LYS A 343 -41.12 -5.26 -25.09
N PRO A 344 -40.76 -4.91 -26.33
CA PRO A 344 -39.50 -4.23 -26.64
C PRO A 344 -39.67 -2.70 -26.61
N LEU A 345 -38.71 -1.96 -26.07
CA LEU A 345 -38.65 -0.50 -26.24
C LEU A 345 -37.25 -0.03 -26.60
N SER A 346 -37.25 0.89 -27.55
CA SER A 346 -36.18 1.36 -28.41
C SER A 346 -35.30 2.45 -27.80
N SER A 347 -34.09 2.54 -28.31
CA SER A 347 -33.11 3.63 -28.19
C SER A 347 -33.66 5.03 -28.54
N GLN A 348 -33.34 6.06 -27.74
CA GLN A 348 -32.74 7.34 -28.19
C GLN A 348 -32.59 8.40 -27.06
N ASN A 349 -31.46 9.14 -27.13
CA ASN A 349 -31.15 10.50 -26.64
C ASN A 349 -30.89 10.73 -25.14
N LEU A 350 -29.61 10.88 -24.77
CA LEU A 350 -29.16 11.35 -23.45
C LEU A 350 -28.71 12.83 -23.51
N ARG A 351 -29.24 13.64 -22.58
CA ARG A 351 -28.90 15.04 -22.29
C ARG A 351 -28.58 15.14 -20.80
N CYS A 352 -27.42 15.70 -20.45
CA CYS A 352 -26.89 16.33 -19.20
C CYS A 352 -27.49 16.05 -17.79
N SER A 353 -28.43 15.13 -17.63
CA SER A 353 -29.08 14.73 -16.36
C SER A 353 -28.70 13.28 -15.97
N ASP A 354 -27.98 12.58 -16.85
CA ASP A 354 -27.74 11.14 -16.74
C ASP A 354 -26.63 10.75 -15.76
N PHE A 355 -25.79 11.68 -15.31
CA PHE A 355 -24.68 11.33 -14.41
C PHE A 355 -25.15 10.99 -12.99
N PHE A 356 -26.20 11.66 -12.49
CA PHE A 356 -26.79 11.37 -11.19
C PHE A 356 -27.86 10.27 -11.27
N HIS A 357 -28.62 10.19 -12.37
CA HIS A 357 -29.67 9.18 -12.51
C HIS A 357 -29.12 7.77 -12.81
N SER A 358 -27.97 7.65 -13.50
CA SER A 358 -27.31 6.36 -13.79
C SER A 358 -26.87 5.61 -12.52
N LEU A 359 -26.46 6.34 -11.48
CA LEU A 359 -26.06 5.78 -10.18
C LEU A 359 -27.24 5.28 -9.34
N VAL A 360 -28.46 5.78 -9.59
CA VAL A 360 -29.64 5.52 -8.74
C VAL A 360 -30.69 4.63 -9.45
N GLN A 361 -30.80 4.65 -10.78
CA GLN A 361 -31.88 3.91 -11.48
C GLN A 361 -31.56 2.48 -11.92
N ASN A 362 -30.36 1.96 -11.68
CA ASN A 362 -30.01 0.58 -12.06
C ASN A 362 -30.35 -0.48 -10.99
N VAL A 363 -31.20 -0.15 -10.00
CA VAL A 363 -31.63 -1.08 -8.93
C VAL A 363 -33.09 -1.53 -9.10
N GLY A 364 -33.67 -1.32 -10.28
CA GLY A 364 -34.98 -1.88 -10.64
C GLY A 364 -34.94 -3.29 -11.24
N ASP A 365 -33.82 -3.73 -11.83
CA ASP A 365 -33.86 -4.92 -12.69
C ASP A 365 -32.50 -5.62 -12.95
N ARG A 366 -31.55 -5.54 -12.01
CA ARG A 366 -30.25 -6.21 -12.18
C ARG A 366 -30.14 -7.43 -11.27
N GLN A 367 -30.32 -8.62 -11.87
CA GLN A 367 -29.90 -9.89 -11.31
C GLN A 367 -28.43 -9.79 -10.86
N LEU A 368 -28.18 -9.87 -9.56
CA LEU A 368 -26.84 -9.94 -8.98
C LEU A 368 -26.16 -11.21 -9.51
N GLY A 369 -25.27 -11.06 -10.50
CA GLY A 369 -24.52 -12.18 -11.09
C GLY A 369 -24.47 -12.23 -12.62
N SER A 370 -25.37 -11.54 -13.34
CA SER A 370 -25.39 -11.60 -14.82
C SER A 370 -24.22 -10.87 -15.49
N LYS A 371 -23.65 -9.86 -14.81
CA LYS A 371 -22.56 -9.03 -15.32
C LYS A 371 -21.23 -9.18 -14.56
N ILE A 372 -21.12 -10.18 -13.69
CA ILE A 372 -19.96 -10.29 -12.78
C ILE A 372 -18.63 -10.58 -13.53
N PHE A 373 -18.73 -11.04 -14.78
CA PHE A 373 -17.61 -11.31 -15.69
C PHE A 373 -17.61 -10.38 -16.92
N GLU A 374 -18.49 -9.38 -16.97
CA GLU A 374 -18.45 -8.36 -18.03
C GLU A 374 -17.43 -7.29 -17.63
N ILE A 375 -16.41 -7.09 -18.46
CA ILE A 375 -15.45 -6.00 -18.25
C ILE A 375 -16.11 -4.70 -18.69
N THR A 376 -16.14 -3.69 -17.81
CA THR A 376 -16.57 -2.32 -18.15
C THR A 376 -15.39 -1.36 -18.16
N GLU A 377 -15.54 -0.23 -18.86
CA GLU A 377 -14.49 0.82 -18.91
C GLU A 377 -14.14 1.36 -17.52
N ASP A 378 -15.06 1.25 -16.56
CA ASP A 378 -14.94 1.79 -15.21
C ASP A 378 -14.59 0.73 -14.15
N ASP A 379 -14.23 -0.50 -14.52
CA ASP A 379 -13.94 -1.58 -13.55
C ASP A 379 -12.76 -1.25 -12.62
N ASN A 380 -11.83 -0.39 -13.07
CA ASN A 380 -10.71 0.09 -12.27
C ASN A 380 -11.06 1.30 -11.39
N LYS A 381 -12.28 1.84 -11.49
CA LYS A 381 -12.74 2.96 -10.68
C LYS A 381 -13.44 2.45 -9.43
N VAL A 382 -13.15 3.08 -8.30
CA VAL A 382 -13.78 2.74 -7.03
C VAL A 382 -15.26 3.15 -7.09
N ALA A 383 -16.14 2.16 -7.02
CA ALA A 383 -17.58 2.39 -6.93
C ALA A 383 -17.97 2.92 -5.54
N PRO A 384 -19.07 3.70 -5.43
CA PRO A 384 -19.60 4.14 -4.14
C PRO A 384 -19.88 2.95 -3.20
N SER A 385 -19.47 3.08 -1.95
CA SER A 385 -19.75 2.08 -0.92
C SER A 385 -21.26 1.98 -0.63
N ILE A 386 -21.64 1.01 0.21
CA ILE A 386 -23.04 0.91 0.67
C ILE A 386 -23.40 2.14 1.52
N GLU A 387 -22.51 2.58 2.41
CA GLU A 387 -22.71 3.79 3.23
C GLU A 387 -22.79 5.05 2.35
N ASP A 388 -21.99 5.14 1.28
CA ASP A 388 -22.05 6.28 0.35
C ASP A 388 -23.38 6.36 -0.37
N ARG A 389 -23.88 5.22 -0.85
CA ARG A 389 -25.20 5.13 -1.49
C ARG A 389 -26.33 5.48 -0.52
N GLN A 390 -26.24 5.00 0.72
CA GLN A 390 -27.19 5.35 1.77
C GLN A 390 -27.17 6.85 2.08
N PHE A 391 -25.98 7.45 2.17
CA PHE A 391 -25.83 8.88 2.37
C PHE A 391 -26.48 9.67 1.23
N VAL A 392 -26.20 9.33 -0.03
CA VAL A 392 -26.76 10.02 -1.20
C VAL A 392 -28.29 9.88 -1.22
N GLN A 393 -28.82 8.68 -0.99
CA GLN A 393 -30.28 8.46 -0.89
C GLN A 393 -30.93 9.28 0.23
N LEU A 394 -30.26 9.40 1.38
CA LEU A 394 -30.74 10.21 2.49
C LEU A 394 -30.77 11.69 2.12
N MET A 395 -29.69 12.22 1.55
CA MET A 395 -29.64 13.60 1.08
C MET A 395 -30.67 13.85 -0.03
N ASP A 396 -30.83 12.91 -0.95
CA ASP A 396 -31.78 13.02 -2.05
C ASP A 396 -33.22 13.22 -1.55
N LYS A 397 -33.58 12.45 -0.52
CA LYS A 397 -34.91 12.39 0.07
C LYS A 397 -35.18 13.51 1.06
N GLU A 398 -34.19 13.88 1.87
CA GLU A 398 -34.41 14.69 3.08
C GLU A 398 -33.76 16.08 3.03
N MET A 399 -32.89 16.38 2.06
CA MET A 399 -32.36 17.72 1.86
C MET A 399 -33.34 18.57 1.03
N PHE A 400 -33.73 19.72 1.55
CA PHE A 400 -34.69 20.62 0.92
C PHE A 400 -34.30 22.09 1.15
N MET A 401 -34.93 23.00 0.41
CA MET A 401 -34.76 24.44 0.60
C MET A 401 -35.93 24.98 1.43
N ASP A 402 -35.63 25.75 2.48
CA ASP A 402 -36.63 26.36 3.34
C ASP A 402 -37.21 27.67 2.75
N ASN A 403 -38.17 28.26 3.47
CA ASN A 403 -38.81 29.51 3.06
C ASN A 403 -37.87 30.73 3.08
N ASN A 404 -36.69 30.60 3.68
CA ASN A 404 -35.67 31.63 3.71
C ASN A 404 -34.64 31.40 2.59
N ASN A 405 -34.88 30.50 1.64
CA ASN A 405 -33.97 30.10 0.57
C ASN A 405 -32.66 29.45 1.05
N SER A 406 -32.67 28.87 2.25
CA SER A 406 -31.50 28.15 2.79
C SER A 406 -31.67 26.64 2.62
N TRP A 407 -30.60 25.96 2.26
CA TRP A 407 -30.61 24.50 2.14
C TRP A 407 -30.52 23.83 3.51
N VAL A 408 -31.55 23.07 3.86
CA VAL A 408 -31.68 22.31 5.10
C VAL A 408 -31.36 20.85 4.84
N ALA A 409 -30.39 20.30 5.58
CA ALA A 409 -30.00 18.89 5.50
C ALA A 409 -30.07 18.22 6.89
N PRO A 410 -30.47 16.94 6.97
CA PRO A 410 -30.39 16.19 8.22
C PRO A 410 -28.93 15.87 8.58
N LEU A 411 -28.66 15.64 9.86
CA LEU A 411 -27.48 14.85 10.25
C LEU A 411 -27.63 13.41 9.73
N PRO A 412 -26.67 12.89 8.94
CA PRO A 412 -26.82 11.61 8.26
C PRO A 412 -26.49 10.44 9.19
N PHE A 413 -27.43 10.09 10.06
CA PHE A 413 -27.24 8.97 10.99
C PHE A 413 -27.18 7.62 10.27
N ARG A 414 -26.29 6.74 10.75
CA ARG A 414 -26.25 5.33 10.33
C ARG A 414 -27.56 4.64 10.69
N THR A 415 -28.04 3.76 9.79
CA THR A 415 -29.18 2.89 10.07
C THR A 415 -28.82 1.93 11.20
N GLN A 416 -29.70 1.78 12.20
CA GLN A 416 -29.45 0.96 13.41
C GLN A 416 -28.25 1.42 14.26
N ARG A 417 -28.07 2.74 14.43
CA ARG A 417 -27.06 3.29 15.36
C ARG A 417 -27.41 3.05 16.84
N PRO A 418 -26.41 2.94 17.74
CA PRO A 418 -26.65 3.04 19.17
C PRO A 418 -27.16 4.44 19.53
N ARG A 419 -27.91 4.51 20.63
CA ARG A 419 -28.32 5.77 21.24
C ARG A 419 -27.12 6.42 21.92
N LEU A 420 -26.87 7.69 21.62
CA LEU A 420 -25.85 8.51 22.24
C LEU A 420 -26.19 8.77 23.72
N PRO A 421 -25.26 8.48 24.64
CA PRO A 421 -25.42 8.86 26.04
C PRO A 421 -25.31 10.37 26.20
N ASN A 422 -25.93 10.93 27.24
CA ASN A 422 -25.78 12.34 27.56
C ASN A 422 -24.36 12.61 28.10
N ASN A 423 -23.54 13.30 27.31
CA ASN A 423 -22.13 13.60 27.61
C ASN A 423 -21.91 14.99 28.26
N ARG A 424 -22.96 15.64 28.79
CA ARG A 424 -22.89 17.01 29.33
C ARG A 424 -21.80 17.20 30.38
N GLU A 425 -21.62 16.24 31.29
CA GLU A 425 -20.59 16.33 32.35
C GLU A 425 -19.17 16.39 31.76
N GLN A 426 -18.91 15.57 30.74
CA GLN A 426 -17.64 15.60 30.02
C GLN A 426 -17.44 16.92 29.29
N ALA A 427 -18.46 17.40 28.58
CA ALA A 427 -18.40 18.67 27.86
C ALA A 427 -18.16 19.84 28.83
N LEU A 428 -18.78 19.83 30.01
CA LEU A 428 -18.56 20.83 31.05
C LEU A 428 -17.12 20.79 31.57
N ALA A 429 -16.56 19.61 31.87
CA ALA A 429 -15.17 19.48 32.30
C ALA A 429 -14.18 20.01 31.25
N ARG A 430 -14.47 19.79 29.96
CA ARG A 430 -13.67 20.33 28.84
C ARG A 430 -13.83 21.84 28.70
N PHE A 431 -15.04 22.35 28.86
CA PHE A 431 -15.32 23.78 28.86
C PHE A 431 -14.59 24.50 30.01
N THR A 432 -14.62 23.95 31.24
CA THR A 432 -13.85 24.52 32.37
C THR A 432 -12.35 24.58 32.07
N SER A 433 -11.81 23.56 31.40
CA SER A 433 -10.41 23.56 30.95
C SER A 433 -10.13 24.61 29.87
N LEU A 434 -11.09 24.87 28.97
CA LEU A 434 -11.02 25.95 27.99
C LEU A 434 -11.01 27.30 28.70
N CYS A 435 -11.90 27.54 29.67
CA CYS A 435 -11.94 28.79 30.44
C CYS A 435 -10.58 29.13 31.08
N ARG A 436 -9.96 28.16 31.78
CA ARG A 436 -8.61 28.33 32.37
C ARG A 436 -7.55 28.68 31.30
N THR A 437 -7.70 28.12 30.10
CA THR A 437 -6.79 28.41 28.99
C THR A 437 -6.98 29.82 28.45
N LEU A 438 -8.23 30.27 28.30
CA LEU A 438 -8.57 31.62 27.84
C LEU A 438 -8.14 32.68 28.86
N GLU A 439 -8.29 32.42 30.17
CA GLU A 439 -7.78 33.30 31.23
C GLU A 439 -6.26 33.46 31.17
N ARG A 440 -5.53 32.36 30.94
CA ARG A 440 -4.07 32.38 30.82
C ARG A 440 -3.58 33.01 29.50
N LYS A 441 -4.44 33.10 28.48
CA LYS A 441 -4.09 33.59 27.12
C LYS A 441 -5.09 34.67 26.66
N PRO A 442 -4.90 35.94 27.06
CA PRO A 442 -5.84 37.03 26.77
C PRO A 442 -6.11 37.25 25.27
N GLU A 443 -5.10 37.12 24.43
CA GLU A 443 -5.25 37.23 22.97
C GLU A 443 -6.14 36.12 22.40
N MET A 444 -5.92 34.87 22.85
CA MET A 444 -6.77 33.74 22.46
C MET A 444 -8.20 33.93 22.95
N LYS A 445 -8.40 34.48 24.16
CA LYS A 445 -9.72 34.85 24.68
C LYS A 445 -10.43 35.83 23.76
N SER A 446 -9.75 36.91 23.36
CA SER A 446 -10.29 37.90 22.44
C SER A 446 -10.72 37.28 21.11
N HIS A 447 -9.83 36.50 20.47
CA HIS A 447 -10.15 35.85 19.20
C HIS A 447 -11.30 34.84 19.30
N PHE A 448 -11.37 34.08 20.40
CA PHE A 448 -12.45 33.11 20.62
C PHE A 448 -13.80 33.82 20.84
N LEU A 449 -13.82 34.90 21.63
CA LEU A 449 -15.03 35.72 21.83
C LEU A 449 -15.49 36.36 20.53
N ALA A 450 -14.58 36.89 19.72
CA ALA A 450 -14.90 37.44 18.40
C ALA A 450 -15.47 36.38 17.45
N PHE A 451 -14.93 35.15 17.48
CA PHE A 451 -15.48 34.03 16.71
C PHE A 451 -16.91 33.69 17.16
N MET A 452 -17.13 33.55 18.47
CA MET A 452 -18.45 33.22 19.01
C MET A 452 -19.47 34.33 18.76
N GLN A 453 -19.04 35.59 18.83
CA GLN A 453 -19.89 36.72 18.48
C GLN A 453 -20.37 36.62 17.03
N LYS A 454 -19.45 36.32 16.09
CA LYS A 454 -19.81 36.13 14.67
C LYS A 454 -20.83 35.00 14.48
N ILE A 455 -20.69 33.89 15.22
CA ILE A 455 -21.66 32.77 15.17
C ILE A 455 -23.05 33.21 15.61
N PHE A 456 -23.16 34.05 16.64
CA PHE A 456 -24.44 34.58 17.11
C PHE A 456 -25.01 35.66 16.19
N ASP A 457 -24.18 36.59 15.72
CA ASP A 457 -24.59 37.67 14.81
C ASP A 457 -25.11 37.13 13.48
N GLN A 458 -24.58 36.00 13.02
CA GLN A 458 -25.01 35.31 11.79
C GLN A 458 -26.15 34.31 12.02
N ASP A 459 -26.71 34.23 13.23
CA ASP A 459 -27.81 33.33 13.57
C ASP A 459 -27.50 31.84 13.25
N HIS A 460 -26.21 31.47 13.41
CA HIS A 460 -25.72 30.10 13.22
C HIS A 460 -25.89 29.22 14.47
N ALA A 461 -26.17 29.81 15.62
CA ALA A 461 -26.45 29.12 16.88
C ALA A 461 -27.59 29.79 17.64
N GLU A 462 -28.37 28.99 18.35
CA GLU A 462 -29.50 29.43 19.17
C GLU A 462 -29.40 28.87 20.59
N LEU A 463 -30.17 29.46 21.51
CA LEU A 463 -30.36 28.88 22.84
C LEU A 463 -30.95 27.48 22.71
N ALA A 464 -30.37 26.51 23.41
CA ALA A 464 -30.88 25.15 23.36
C ALA A 464 -32.20 25.08 24.15
N PRO A 465 -33.27 24.45 23.59
CA PRO A 465 -34.51 24.29 24.32
C PRO A 465 -34.33 23.33 25.49
N THR A 466 -35.24 23.40 26.46
CA THR A 466 -35.31 22.42 27.55
C THR A 466 -35.54 21.03 26.96
N LEU A 467 -34.73 20.06 27.38
CA LEU A 467 -34.86 18.67 26.94
C LEU A 467 -36.10 18.03 27.58
N HIS A 468 -36.81 17.22 26.81
CA HIS A 468 -37.83 16.35 27.36
C HIS A 468 -37.21 15.14 28.06
N ASP A 469 -37.94 14.54 29.00
CA ASP A 469 -37.48 13.33 29.69
C ASP A 469 -37.21 12.21 28.70
N GLY A 470 -35.97 11.72 28.70
CA GLY A 470 -35.54 10.68 27.79
C GLY A 470 -35.41 11.14 26.34
N GLU A 471 -35.27 12.43 26.05
CA GLU A 471 -34.83 12.94 24.76
C GLU A 471 -33.32 12.66 24.55
N GLU A 472 -32.92 12.41 23.31
CA GLU A 472 -31.53 12.17 22.97
C GLU A 472 -30.82 13.47 22.61
N CYS A 473 -29.62 13.69 23.16
CA CYS A 473 -28.83 14.89 22.90
C CYS A 473 -27.33 14.62 22.99
N TRP A 474 -26.54 15.52 22.41
CA TRP A 474 -25.08 15.47 22.46
C TRP A 474 -24.48 16.87 22.55
N TYR A 475 -23.48 17.02 23.41
CA TYR A 475 -22.74 18.26 23.62
C TYR A 475 -21.36 18.17 22.97
N LEU A 476 -21.02 19.15 22.16
CA LEU A 476 -19.75 19.31 21.46
C LEU A 476 -18.79 20.14 22.33
N PRO A 477 -17.70 19.55 22.83
CA PRO A 477 -16.59 20.34 23.36
C PRO A 477 -16.00 21.20 22.25
N SER A 478 -15.43 22.37 22.59
CA SER A 478 -14.78 23.23 21.61
C SER A 478 -13.35 23.59 21.98
N PHE A 479 -12.51 23.81 20.98
CA PHE A 479 -11.14 24.26 21.17
C PHE A 479 -10.67 25.11 19.98
N GLY A 480 -9.69 25.99 20.22
CA GLY A 480 -9.14 26.88 19.22
C GLY A 480 -7.81 26.40 18.65
N VAL A 481 -7.66 26.48 17.33
CA VAL A 481 -6.44 26.15 16.59
C VAL A 481 -5.97 27.38 15.82
N TYR A 482 -4.67 27.66 15.87
CA TYR A 482 -4.04 28.70 15.04
C TYR A 482 -3.32 28.05 13.86
N HIS A 483 -3.51 28.62 12.68
CA HIS A 483 -2.71 28.23 11.53
C HIS A 483 -1.31 28.87 11.66
N PRO A 484 -0.20 28.11 11.57
CA PRO A 484 1.15 28.67 11.78
C PRO A 484 1.50 29.86 10.87
N ARG A 485 0.91 29.88 9.65
CA ARG A 485 1.08 30.97 8.67
C ARG A 485 0.04 32.10 8.78
N LYS A 486 -0.96 31.98 9.67
CA LYS A 486 -1.99 33.00 9.94
C LYS A 486 -2.20 33.10 11.47
N PRO A 487 -1.18 33.52 12.23
CA PRO A 487 -1.21 33.48 13.69
C PRO A 487 -2.29 34.37 14.31
N GLY A 488 -2.75 35.41 13.62
CA GLY A 488 -3.85 36.28 14.07
C GLY A 488 -5.26 35.73 13.81
N GLN A 489 -5.42 34.54 13.22
CA GLN A 489 -6.73 33.98 12.91
C GLN A 489 -6.94 32.64 13.63
N ILE A 490 -7.80 32.65 14.65
CA ILE A 490 -8.24 31.43 15.34
C ILE A 490 -9.25 30.67 14.46
N ARG A 491 -9.18 29.34 14.49
CA ARG A 491 -10.24 28.43 14.01
C ARG A 491 -10.77 27.68 15.22
N VAL A 492 -12.04 27.92 15.57
CA VAL A 492 -12.70 27.16 16.64
C VAL A 492 -13.27 25.88 16.02
N VAL A 493 -12.94 24.75 16.63
CA VAL A 493 -13.39 23.42 16.22
C VAL A 493 -14.37 22.92 17.26
N PHE A 494 -15.52 22.42 16.80
CA PHE A 494 -16.47 21.69 17.63
C PHE A 494 -16.15 20.19 17.51
N ASP A 495 -15.73 19.58 18.62
CA ASP A 495 -15.13 18.24 18.62
C ASP A 495 -16.19 17.13 18.62
N SER A 496 -16.65 16.78 17.42
CA SER A 496 -17.59 15.66 17.21
C SER A 496 -16.92 14.29 17.31
N SER A 497 -15.59 14.24 17.50
CA SER A 497 -14.82 13.00 17.73
C SER A 497 -14.55 12.76 19.22
N ALA A 498 -14.91 13.72 20.09
CA ALA A 498 -14.85 13.52 21.53
C ALA A 498 -15.69 12.29 21.91
N SER A 499 -15.04 11.30 22.52
CA SER A 499 -15.70 10.04 22.90
C SER A 499 -16.16 10.07 24.34
N TYR A 500 -17.40 9.65 24.59
CA TYR A 500 -17.97 9.47 25.93
C TYR A 500 -18.60 8.08 26.02
N LEU A 501 -18.22 7.31 27.03
CA LEU A 501 -18.64 5.91 27.20
C LEU A 501 -18.43 5.05 25.92
N GLY A 502 -17.33 5.29 25.21
CA GLY A 502 -16.95 4.51 24.03
C GLY A 502 -17.67 4.91 22.73
N LEU A 503 -18.47 5.97 22.73
CA LEU A 503 -19.16 6.49 21.54
C LEU A 503 -18.81 7.96 21.30
N SER A 504 -18.74 8.37 20.04
CA SER A 504 -18.70 9.78 19.61
C SER A 504 -19.82 10.06 18.61
N LEU A 505 -20.14 11.34 18.37
CA LEU A 505 -21.12 11.72 17.35
C LEU A 505 -20.67 11.22 15.95
N ASN A 506 -19.38 11.32 15.64
CA ASN A 506 -18.82 10.85 14.38
C ASN A 506 -18.89 9.32 14.18
N ASP A 507 -19.08 8.54 15.25
CA ASP A 507 -19.24 7.08 15.15
C ASP A 507 -20.66 6.66 14.79
N VAL A 508 -21.63 7.56 14.92
CA VAL A 508 -23.04 7.28 14.59
C VAL A 508 -23.52 7.96 13.31
N LEU A 509 -22.66 8.78 12.68
CA LEU A 509 -22.93 9.44 11.40
C LEU A 509 -22.26 8.67 10.24
N LEU A 510 -22.97 8.60 9.10
CA LEU A 510 -22.40 8.26 7.80
C LEU A 510 -21.38 9.34 7.43
N THR A 511 -20.26 8.96 6.82
CA THR A 511 -19.26 9.94 6.35
C THR A 511 -19.68 10.59 5.04
N GLY A 512 -20.39 9.85 4.18
CA GLY A 512 -20.71 10.27 2.82
C GLY A 512 -19.52 10.12 1.86
N PRO A 513 -19.80 10.08 0.55
CA PRO A 513 -18.76 9.92 -0.46
C PRO A 513 -17.85 11.15 -0.52
N ASP A 514 -16.61 10.94 -0.97
CA ASP A 514 -15.75 12.06 -1.37
C ASP A 514 -16.28 12.67 -2.66
N LEU A 515 -17.00 13.78 -2.53
CA LEU A 515 -17.59 14.52 -3.64
C LEU A 515 -16.66 15.62 -4.18
N ASN A 516 -15.47 15.79 -3.60
CA ASN A 516 -14.53 16.80 -4.08
C ASN A 516 -14.11 16.51 -5.52
N ASN A 517 -13.92 17.56 -6.31
CA ASN A 517 -13.20 17.41 -7.57
C ASN A 517 -11.74 17.07 -7.30
N SER A 518 -11.12 16.38 -8.26
CA SER A 518 -9.67 16.15 -8.23
C SER A 518 -8.93 17.48 -8.15
N LEU A 519 -8.09 17.65 -7.12
CA LEU A 519 -7.20 18.81 -7.02
C LEU A 519 -6.37 19.00 -8.29
N LEU A 520 -5.85 17.89 -8.84
CA LEU A 520 -5.08 17.90 -10.07
C LEU A 520 -5.93 18.35 -11.26
N GLY A 521 -7.19 17.90 -11.31
CA GLY A 521 -8.10 18.28 -12.38
C GLY A 521 -8.45 19.76 -12.37
N VAL A 522 -8.82 20.31 -11.20
CA VAL A 522 -9.08 21.74 -11.04
C VAL A 522 -7.85 22.56 -11.45
N LEU A 523 -6.65 22.16 -11.00
CA LEU A 523 -5.40 22.82 -11.37
C LEU A 523 -5.08 22.69 -12.88
N MET A 524 -5.43 21.58 -13.53
CA MET A 524 -5.23 21.41 -14.96
C MET A 524 -6.17 22.33 -15.77
N ARG A 525 -7.46 22.36 -15.45
CA ARG A 525 -8.45 23.25 -16.11
C ARG A 525 -8.15 24.72 -15.86
N PHE A 526 -7.67 25.05 -14.66
CA PHE A 526 -7.22 26.39 -14.32
C PHE A 526 -6.04 26.89 -15.19
N ARG A 527 -5.33 25.99 -15.90
CA ARG A 527 -4.18 26.31 -16.77
C ARG A 527 -4.51 26.33 -18.27
N CYS A 528 -5.78 26.15 -18.65
CA CYS A 528 -6.16 26.01 -20.05
C CYS A 528 -6.04 27.32 -20.85
N GLU A 529 -6.56 28.43 -20.32
CA GLU A 529 -6.71 29.69 -21.05
C GLU A 529 -5.97 30.85 -20.38
N GLN A 530 -5.89 32.01 -21.03
CA GLN A 530 -5.07 33.17 -20.61
C GLN A 530 -5.67 33.98 -19.45
N VAL A 531 -7.01 34.11 -19.37
CA VAL A 531 -7.65 34.87 -18.29
C VAL A 531 -8.04 33.93 -17.17
N ALA A 532 -7.32 33.98 -16.06
CA ALA A 532 -7.57 33.13 -14.89
C ALA A 532 -8.39 33.86 -13.83
N ILE A 533 -9.29 33.11 -13.20
CA ILE A 533 -10.14 33.58 -12.11
C ILE A 533 -10.04 32.61 -10.93
N THR A 534 -10.06 33.18 -9.73
CA THR A 534 -10.17 32.44 -8.47
C THR A 534 -11.23 33.08 -7.60
N SER A 535 -11.85 32.28 -6.74
CA SER A 535 -12.96 32.67 -5.89
C SER A 535 -13.13 31.69 -4.72
N ASP A 536 -13.95 32.05 -3.75
CA ASP A 536 -14.20 31.30 -2.52
C ASP A 536 -15.68 31.39 -2.14
N ILE A 537 -16.20 30.37 -1.45
CA ILE A 537 -17.52 30.42 -0.80
C ILE A 537 -17.36 30.71 0.68
N GLU A 538 -17.92 31.84 1.13
CA GLU A 538 -17.77 32.27 2.52
C GLU A 538 -18.40 31.25 3.47
N GLN A 539 -17.58 30.66 4.35
CA GLN A 539 -18.03 29.76 5.41
C GLN A 539 -18.91 28.61 4.91
N MET A 540 -18.52 27.99 3.79
CA MET A 540 -19.27 26.96 3.09
C MET A 540 -20.04 25.96 3.99
N PHE A 541 -19.43 25.42 5.06
CA PHE A 541 -20.13 24.49 5.96
C PHE A 541 -21.29 25.13 6.73
N HIS A 542 -21.11 26.36 7.21
CA HIS A 542 -22.13 27.07 7.98
C HIS A 542 -23.28 27.56 7.10
N SER A 543 -23.12 27.57 5.79
CA SER A 543 -24.19 27.96 4.87
C SER A 543 -25.31 26.92 4.73
N PHE A 544 -25.12 25.71 5.27
CA PHE A 544 -26.11 24.64 5.25
C PHE A 544 -26.75 24.45 6.63
N VAL A 545 -28.08 24.53 6.68
CA VAL A 545 -28.86 24.45 7.92
C VAL A 545 -29.07 22.98 8.31
N VAL A 546 -28.98 22.71 9.60
CA VAL A 546 -29.30 21.41 10.19
C VAL A 546 -30.80 21.37 10.50
N ARG A 547 -31.44 20.29 10.07
CA ARG A 547 -32.86 20.03 10.36
C ARG A 547 -33.13 20.11 11.87
N GLU A 548 -34.22 20.77 12.25
CA GLU A 548 -34.45 21.21 13.63
C GLU A 548 -34.44 20.07 14.65
N ASP A 549 -35.05 18.94 14.32
CA ASP A 549 -35.10 17.71 15.11
C ASP A 549 -33.70 17.10 15.38
N HIS A 550 -32.69 17.44 14.58
CA HIS A 550 -31.32 16.96 14.73
C HIS A 550 -30.38 17.97 15.42
N ARG A 551 -30.83 19.19 15.71
CA ARG A 551 -29.95 20.22 16.32
C ARG A 551 -29.52 19.88 17.74
N ASN A 552 -30.30 19.07 18.47
CA ASN A 552 -29.95 18.65 19.84
C ASN A 552 -28.72 17.73 19.93
N PHE A 553 -28.20 17.24 18.80
CA PHE A 553 -26.92 16.54 18.71
C PHE A 553 -25.71 17.48 18.55
N LEU A 554 -25.96 18.79 18.39
CA LEU A 554 -24.94 19.82 18.22
C LEU A 554 -25.00 20.86 19.34
N ARG A 555 -25.36 20.43 20.56
CA ARG A 555 -25.37 21.32 21.73
C ARG A 555 -23.95 21.71 22.10
N PHE A 556 -23.76 22.85 22.75
CA PHE A 556 -22.48 23.25 23.34
C PHE A 556 -22.71 24.18 24.53
N LEU A 557 -21.69 24.32 25.37
CA LEU A 557 -21.73 25.19 26.54
C LEU A 557 -21.00 26.49 26.23
N TRP A 558 -21.64 27.62 26.53
CA TRP A 558 -21.02 28.93 26.37
C TRP A 558 -21.60 29.95 27.36
N PHE A 559 -20.91 31.06 27.52
CA PHE A 559 -21.36 32.15 28.38
C PHE A 559 -22.58 32.85 27.78
N ARG A 560 -23.56 33.15 28.63
CA ARG A 560 -24.73 33.94 28.24
C ARG A 560 -24.29 35.27 27.65
N ASN A 561 -24.92 35.67 26.54
CA ASN A 561 -24.62 36.92 25.82
C ASN A 561 -23.15 37.06 25.40
N ASN A 562 -22.41 35.96 25.26
CA ASN A 562 -20.99 35.96 24.96
C ASN A 562 -20.14 36.74 25.99
N ASP A 563 -20.63 36.86 27.23
CA ASP A 563 -20.00 37.62 28.31
C ASP A 563 -19.42 36.69 29.37
N THR A 564 -18.09 36.65 29.50
CA THR A 564 -17.40 35.74 30.42
C THR A 564 -17.69 35.96 31.91
N THR A 565 -18.40 37.03 32.27
CA THR A 565 -18.84 37.29 33.65
C THR A 565 -20.22 36.70 33.96
N GLN A 566 -20.98 36.32 32.93
CA GLN A 566 -22.32 35.76 33.08
C GLN A 566 -22.28 34.23 33.23
N GLU A 567 -23.44 33.67 33.59
CA GLU A 567 -23.61 32.23 33.72
C GLU A 567 -23.37 31.47 32.41
N VAL A 568 -22.89 30.23 32.55
CA VAL A 568 -22.71 29.30 31.42
C VAL A 568 -24.04 28.63 31.13
N ILE A 569 -24.50 28.75 29.90
CA ILE A 569 -25.77 28.20 29.42
C ILE A 569 -25.56 27.30 28.22
N GLU A 570 -26.64 26.65 27.79
CA GLU A 570 -26.65 25.69 26.71
C GLU A 570 -27.12 26.34 25.41
N TYR A 571 -26.30 26.21 24.39
CA TYR A 571 -26.62 26.60 23.02
C TYR A 571 -26.66 25.35 22.14
N ARG A 572 -27.24 25.46 20.96
CA ARG A 572 -27.15 24.44 19.91
C ARG A 572 -26.89 25.09 18.56
N MET A 573 -26.07 24.43 17.74
CA MET A 573 -25.79 24.89 16.39
C MET A 573 -27.00 24.65 15.48
N LYS A 574 -27.32 25.64 14.65
CA LYS A 574 -28.37 25.57 13.63
C LYS A 574 -27.84 25.09 12.27
N VAL A 575 -26.53 25.10 12.08
CA VAL A 575 -25.85 24.84 10.82
C VAL A 575 -24.84 23.70 10.95
N HIS A 576 -24.45 23.10 9.83
CA HIS A 576 -23.45 22.03 9.82
C HIS A 576 -22.09 22.58 10.25
N VAL A 577 -21.44 21.92 11.21
CA VAL A 577 -20.21 22.42 11.83
C VAL A 577 -18.95 21.74 11.32
N PHE A 578 -17.84 22.46 11.41
CA PHE A 578 -16.52 21.86 11.27
C PHE A 578 -16.24 20.89 12.43
N GLY A 579 -15.82 19.67 12.09
CA GLY A 579 -15.55 18.58 13.04
C GLY A 579 -16.46 17.37 12.87
N ASN A 580 -17.65 17.55 12.29
CA ASN A 580 -18.51 16.45 11.85
C ASN A 580 -17.92 15.81 10.59
N ARG A 581 -17.74 14.48 10.60
CA ARG A 581 -17.31 13.68 9.45
C ARG A 581 -18.13 13.94 8.16
N PRO A 582 -19.48 14.03 8.20
CA PRO A 582 -20.25 14.26 6.98
C PRO A 582 -20.31 15.70 6.46
N SER A 583 -19.91 16.71 7.25
CA SER A 583 -20.10 18.12 6.86
C SER A 583 -19.52 18.45 5.48
N PRO A 584 -18.34 17.94 5.08
CA PRO A 584 -17.83 18.14 3.72
C PRO A 584 -18.73 17.56 2.63
N ALA A 585 -19.18 16.32 2.77
CA ALA A 585 -20.06 15.70 1.79
C ALA A 585 -21.41 16.43 1.70
N VAL A 586 -21.99 16.83 2.84
CA VAL A 586 -23.25 17.59 2.90
C VAL A 586 -23.10 18.94 2.21
N ALA A 587 -22.00 19.67 2.49
CA ALA A 587 -21.80 20.99 1.92
C ALA A 587 -21.57 20.95 0.40
N ILE A 588 -20.77 20.00 -0.09
CA ILE A 588 -20.53 19.87 -1.54
C ILE A 588 -21.82 19.42 -2.24
N TYR A 589 -22.54 18.47 -1.66
CA TYR A 589 -23.82 18.01 -2.20
C TYR A 589 -24.83 19.17 -2.26
N GLY A 590 -24.93 19.96 -1.20
CA GLY A 590 -25.79 21.13 -1.13
C GLY A 590 -25.39 22.22 -2.13
N LEU A 591 -24.10 22.47 -2.31
CA LEU A 591 -23.58 23.40 -3.31
C LEU A 591 -23.99 22.99 -4.73
N ARG A 592 -23.88 21.69 -5.06
CA ARG A 592 -24.34 21.17 -6.36
C ARG A 592 -25.86 21.28 -6.52
N ARG A 593 -26.64 21.07 -5.46
CA ARG A 593 -28.10 21.31 -5.49
C ARG A 593 -28.45 22.78 -5.71
N ALA A 594 -27.73 23.70 -5.08
CA ALA A 594 -27.90 25.13 -5.33
C ALA A 594 -27.60 25.49 -6.79
N ALA A 595 -26.50 24.97 -7.35
CA ALA A 595 -26.13 25.18 -8.74
C ALA A 595 -27.16 24.60 -9.72
N LEU A 596 -27.66 23.38 -9.44
CA LEU A 596 -28.73 22.76 -10.22
C LEU A 596 -30.03 23.57 -10.15
N HIS A 597 -30.36 24.13 -9.00
CA HIS A 597 -31.57 24.92 -8.82
C HIS A 597 -31.56 26.23 -9.63
N GLY A 598 -30.39 26.87 -9.77
CA GLY A 598 -30.23 28.09 -10.56
C GLY A 598 -29.87 27.88 -12.03
N GLU A 599 -29.74 26.64 -12.52
CA GLU A 599 -29.27 26.34 -13.88
C GLU A 599 -30.15 26.99 -14.97
N ASP A 600 -31.48 26.92 -14.80
CA ASP A 600 -32.43 27.43 -15.79
C ASP A 600 -32.36 28.97 -15.94
N GLU A 601 -32.02 29.69 -14.86
CA GLU A 601 -31.98 31.16 -14.83
C GLU A 601 -30.59 31.72 -15.19
N PHE A 602 -29.53 31.10 -14.69
CA PHE A 602 -28.16 31.62 -14.77
C PHE A 602 -27.25 30.85 -15.74
N GLY A 603 -27.76 29.77 -16.33
CA GLY A 603 -27.12 29.03 -17.43
C GLY A 603 -26.20 27.89 -16.99
N GLY A 604 -26.03 26.94 -17.91
CA GLY A 604 -25.24 25.72 -17.69
C GLY A 604 -23.75 25.94 -17.42
N ASP A 605 -23.16 27.02 -17.94
CA ASP A 605 -21.72 27.31 -17.76
C ASP A 605 -21.39 27.63 -16.28
N ALA A 606 -22.27 28.36 -15.59
CA ALA A 606 -22.12 28.69 -14.18
C ALA A 606 -22.29 27.45 -13.29
N LYS A 607 -23.28 26.59 -13.60
CA LYS A 607 -23.42 25.29 -12.94
C LYS A 607 -22.19 24.42 -13.15
N GLN A 608 -21.71 24.29 -14.38
CA GLN A 608 -20.52 23.48 -14.69
C GLN A 608 -19.29 24.00 -13.94
N PHE A 609 -19.11 25.33 -13.86
CA PHE A 609 -18.05 25.94 -13.05
C PHE A 609 -18.15 25.52 -11.58
N ILE A 610 -19.32 25.62 -10.96
CA ILE A 610 -19.52 25.23 -9.55
C ILE A 610 -19.29 23.73 -9.35
N GLU A 611 -19.78 22.89 -10.26
CA GLU A 611 -19.71 21.43 -10.13
C GLU A 611 -18.30 20.86 -10.38
N ARG A 612 -17.53 21.46 -11.31
CA ARG A 612 -16.25 20.91 -11.79
C ARG A 612 -15.01 21.67 -11.34
N ASP A 613 -15.10 22.98 -11.13
CA ASP A 613 -13.92 23.84 -10.97
C ASP A 613 -13.69 24.29 -9.52
N PHE A 614 -14.50 23.77 -8.58
CA PHE A 614 -14.32 23.94 -7.15
C PHE A 614 -13.56 22.78 -6.51
N TYR A 615 -12.63 23.12 -5.62
CA TYR A 615 -12.04 22.19 -4.67
C TYR A 615 -12.45 22.62 -3.25
N ILE A 616 -13.42 21.91 -2.67
CA ILE A 616 -14.14 22.33 -1.46
C ILE A 616 -14.80 23.71 -1.68
N ASP A 617 -14.24 24.77 -1.09
CA ASP A 617 -14.74 26.13 -1.08
C ASP A 617 -14.05 27.03 -2.11
N ASP A 618 -12.88 26.62 -2.63
CA ASP A 618 -12.07 27.40 -3.58
C ASP A 618 -12.44 27.06 -5.04
N GLY A 619 -12.95 28.04 -5.80
CA GLY A 619 -13.30 27.91 -7.23
C GLY A 619 -12.24 28.52 -8.15
N LEU A 620 -11.70 27.75 -9.10
CA LEU A 620 -10.60 28.17 -9.99
C LEU A 620 -10.89 27.79 -11.44
N LYS A 621 -10.90 28.77 -12.35
CA LYS A 621 -11.07 28.51 -13.79
C LYS A 621 -10.22 29.46 -14.63
N SER A 622 -10.00 29.11 -15.90
CA SER A 622 -9.46 30.02 -16.89
C SER A 622 -10.38 30.11 -18.11
N LEU A 623 -10.44 31.29 -18.73
CA LEU A 623 -11.29 31.58 -19.86
C LEU A 623 -10.52 32.34 -20.96
N PRO A 624 -10.97 32.29 -22.22
CA PRO A 624 -10.28 32.95 -23.34
C PRO A 624 -10.27 34.48 -23.27
N SER A 625 -11.21 35.10 -22.54
CA SER A 625 -11.36 36.56 -22.50
C SER A 625 -11.86 37.09 -21.15
N ALA A 626 -11.56 38.36 -20.88
CA ALA A 626 -12.03 39.06 -19.68
C ALA A 626 -13.56 39.15 -19.63
N THR A 627 -14.22 39.39 -20.77
CA THR A 627 -15.70 39.44 -20.83
C THR A 627 -16.33 38.10 -20.46
N ALA A 628 -15.80 36.99 -20.98
CA ALA A 628 -16.30 35.66 -20.63
C ALA A 628 -16.11 35.39 -19.13
N ALA A 629 -14.95 35.76 -18.57
CA ALA A 629 -14.67 35.61 -17.15
C ALA A 629 -15.64 36.43 -16.26
N ILE A 630 -15.90 37.69 -16.61
CA ILE A 630 -16.84 38.56 -15.89
C ILE A 630 -18.26 37.98 -15.94
N ASN A 631 -18.72 37.55 -17.13
CA ASN A 631 -20.06 36.99 -17.29
C ASN A 631 -20.24 35.72 -16.46
N LEU A 632 -19.25 34.81 -16.48
CA LEU A 632 -19.29 33.59 -15.69
C LEU A 632 -19.31 33.88 -14.19
N LEU A 633 -18.43 34.75 -13.71
CA LEU A 633 -18.35 35.10 -12.28
C LEU A 633 -19.64 35.76 -11.78
N LYS A 634 -20.24 36.67 -12.56
CA LYS A 634 -21.53 37.28 -12.21
C LYS A 634 -22.66 36.25 -12.16
N SER A 635 -22.75 35.40 -13.20
CA SER A 635 -23.77 34.34 -13.25
C SER A 635 -23.62 33.36 -12.08
N ALA A 636 -22.39 32.98 -11.72
CA ALA A 636 -22.12 32.14 -10.56
C ALA A 636 -22.44 32.84 -9.23
N GLN A 637 -22.13 34.13 -9.10
CA GLN A 637 -22.46 34.93 -7.92
C GLN A 637 -23.99 35.02 -7.72
N ASP A 638 -24.74 35.29 -8.78
CA ASP A 638 -26.21 35.39 -8.73
C ASP A 638 -26.85 34.02 -8.49
N MET A 639 -26.36 32.97 -9.17
CA MET A 639 -26.81 31.58 -8.98
C MET A 639 -26.64 31.09 -7.54
N LEU A 640 -25.56 31.47 -6.87
CA LEU A 640 -25.33 31.10 -5.48
C LEU A 640 -26.10 32.00 -4.51
N ALA A 641 -26.28 33.28 -4.85
CA ALA A 641 -27.02 34.24 -4.03
C ALA A 641 -28.49 33.85 -3.82
N ILE A 642 -29.14 33.25 -4.81
CA ILE A 642 -30.53 32.77 -4.65
C ILE A 642 -30.67 31.63 -3.60
N SER A 643 -29.56 30.99 -3.22
CA SER A 643 -29.50 29.97 -2.16
C SER A 643 -28.79 30.47 -0.89
N ASN A 644 -28.67 31.79 -0.70
CA ASN A 644 -27.92 32.45 0.39
C ASN A 644 -26.44 32.02 0.48
N LEU A 645 -25.84 31.55 -0.62
CA LEU A 645 -24.44 31.18 -0.67
C LEU A 645 -23.61 32.39 -1.11
N ARG A 646 -22.76 32.90 -0.20
CA ARG A 646 -21.96 34.09 -0.46
C ARG A 646 -20.67 33.74 -1.21
N PHE A 647 -20.69 33.99 -2.52
CA PHE A 647 -19.52 33.90 -3.39
C PHE A 647 -18.62 35.14 -3.25
N HIS A 648 -17.33 34.98 -2.91
CA HIS A 648 -16.43 36.11 -2.65
C HIS A 648 -14.94 35.78 -2.89
N LYS A 649 -14.04 36.64 -2.41
CA LYS A 649 -12.57 36.59 -2.60
C LYS A 649 -12.14 36.41 -4.06
N ILE A 650 -12.80 37.13 -4.95
CA ILE A 650 -12.48 37.14 -6.38
C ILE A 650 -11.07 37.68 -6.57
N ALA A 651 -10.28 36.98 -7.39
CA ALA A 651 -9.00 37.45 -7.89
C ALA A 651 -8.76 36.96 -9.32
N SER A 652 -8.10 37.77 -10.14
CA SER A 652 -7.78 37.49 -11.53
C SER A 652 -6.46 38.13 -11.92
N ASN A 653 -5.76 37.53 -12.89
CA ASN A 653 -4.58 38.12 -13.54
C ASN A 653 -4.94 39.25 -14.51
N HIS A 654 -6.22 39.53 -14.75
CA HIS A 654 -6.66 40.56 -15.69
C HIS A 654 -7.35 41.73 -14.95
N PRO A 655 -6.80 42.97 -14.99
CA PRO A 655 -7.32 44.11 -14.23
C PRO A 655 -8.79 44.44 -14.51
N VAL A 656 -9.23 44.35 -15.77
CA VAL A 656 -10.64 44.59 -16.15
C VAL A 656 -11.60 43.63 -15.45
N VAL A 657 -11.19 42.39 -15.16
CA VAL A 657 -12.02 41.44 -14.41
C VAL A 657 -12.13 41.90 -12.97
N MET A 658 -11.03 42.33 -12.35
CA MET A 658 -11.03 42.86 -10.98
C MET A 658 -11.92 44.09 -10.83
N GLN A 659 -11.82 45.06 -11.76
CA GLN A 659 -12.61 46.30 -11.73
C GLN A 659 -14.12 46.07 -11.90
N ALA A 660 -14.55 44.89 -12.37
CA ALA A 660 -15.96 44.57 -12.57
C ALA A 660 -16.70 44.16 -11.28
N PHE A 661 -15.98 43.96 -10.17
CA PHE A 661 -16.52 43.53 -8.88
C PHE A 661 -16.20 44.56 -7.78
N PRO A 662 -17.02 44.65 -6.72
CA PRO A 662 -16.75 45.56 -5.61
C PRO A 662 -15.54 45.09 -4.79
N SER A 663 -14.80 46.04 -4.20
CA SER A 663 -13.61 45.75 -3.39
C SER A 663 -13.89 44.85 -2.18
N THR A 664 -15.13 44.82 -1.68
CA THR A 664 -15.56 43.90 -0.62
C THR A 664 -15.42 42.43 -1.01
N ASP A 665 -15.52 42.15 -2.30
CA ASP A 665 -15.55 40.82 -2.90
C ASP A 665 -14.17 40.40 -3.35
N HIS A 666 -13.19 41.31 -3.39
CA HIS A 666 -11.81 40.99 -3.73
C HIS A 666 -11.15 40.13 -2.64
N ALA A 667 -10.16 39.33 -3.04
CA ALA A 667 -9.30 38.62 -2.09
C ALA A 667 -8.66 39.59 -1.09
N LYS A 668 -8.41 39.16 0.15
CA LYS A 668 -7.98 40.04 1.25
C LYS A 668 -6.74 40.88 0.93
N ASP A 669 -5.79 40.32 0.20
CA ASP A 669 -4.53 40.99 -0.18
C ASP A 669 -4.72 41.98 -1.35
N LEU A 670 -5.93 42.07 -1.91
CA LEU A 670 -6.33 42.91 -3.05
C LEU A 670 -7.41 43.96 -2.69
N LYS A 671 -7.84 44.03 -1.42
CA LYS A 671 -8.93 44.93 -1.00
C LYS A 671 -8.54 46.40 -0.97
N ASP A 672 -7.28 46.67 -0.66
CA ASP A 672 -6.72 48.02 -0.46
C ASP A 672 -5.73 48.41 -1.57
N LEU A 673 -5.69 47.66 -2.68
CA LEU A 673 -4.76 47.87 -3.79
C LEU A 673 -5.36 48.86 -4.81
N ASP A 674 -4.60 49.89 -5.20
CA ASP A 674 -4.98 50.73 -6.33
C ASP A 674 -4.62 50.02 -7.64
N LEU A 675 -5.61 49.42 -8.31
CA LEU A 675 -5.42 48.58 -9.49
C LEU A 675 -4.81 49.32 -10.69
N ASP A 676 -4.81 50.65 -10.69
CA ASP A 676 -4.23 51.48 -11.76
C ASP A 676 -2.75 51.82 -11.51
N VAL A 677 -2.24 51.64 -10.28
CA VAL A 677 -0.88 52.06 -9.86
C VAL A 677 -0.05 50.91 -9.29
N ASP A 678 -0.68 49.97 -8.59
CA ASP A 678 -0.01 48.91 -7.83
C ASP A 678 0.11 47.59 -8.60
N SER A 679 1.26 46.92 -8.49
CA SER A 679 1.46 45.58 -9.04
C SER A 679 0.66 44.53 -8.28
N LEU A 680 -0.06 43.64 -8.98
CA LEU A 680 -0.83 42.58 -8.35
C LEU A 680 0.07 41.62 -7.53
N PRO A 681 -0.27 41.33 -6.26
CA PRO A 681 0.50 40.47 -5.38
C PRO A 681 0.48 38.99 -5.80
N VAL A 682 1.42 38.22 -5.25
CA VAL A 682 1.42 36.75 -5.35
C VAL A 682 0.32 36.16 -4.46
N GLN A 683 -0.62 35.46 -5.07
CA GLN A 683 -1.70 34.74 -4.39
C GLN A 683 -1.31 33.29 -4.10
N ARG A 684 -2.00 32.64 -3.15
CA ARG A 684 -1.98 31.17 -3.04
C ARG A 684 -3.29 30.60 -3.57
N SER A 685 -3.17 29.72 -4.55
CA SER A 685 -4.29 29.08 -5.25
C SER A 685 -4.13 27.56 -5.10
N LEU A 686 -4.99 26.94 -4.28
CA LEU A 686 -4.94 25.51 -3.91
C LEU A 686 -3.55 25.02 -3.46
N GLY A 687 -2.80 25.86 -2.75
CA GLY A 687 -1.47 25.52 -2.21
C GLY A 687 -0.28 25.88 -3.10
N LEU A 688 -0.50 26.20 -4.39
CA LEU A 688 0.53 26.77 -5.27
C LEU A 688 0.63 28.29 -5.08
N SER A 689 1.83 28.85 -5.23
CA SER A 689 2.02 30.30 -5.28
C SER A 689 1.88 30.78 -6.73
N TRP A 690 0.98 31.73 -6.96
CA TRP A 690 0.65 32.26 -8.28
C TRP A 690 0.90 33.77 -8.30
N ASP A 691 1.83 34.20 -9.16
CA ASP A 691 2.06 35.60 -9.46
C ASP A 691 0.99 36.08 -10.44
N LEU A 692 0.06 36.90 -9.96
CA LEU A 692 -1.06 37.43 -10.73
C LEU A 692 -0.61 38.37 -11.85
N ALA A 693 0.44 39.17 -11.62
CA ALA A 693 0.87 40.19 -12.56
C ALA A 693 1.55 39.58 -13.79
N ASN A 694 2.41 38.59 -13.57
CA ASN A 694 3.15 37.93 -14.65
C ASN A 694 2.46 36.65 -15.15
N ASP A 695 1.49 36.11 -14.40
CA ASP A 695 0.79 34.85 -14.66
C ASP A 695 1.67 33.58 -14.62
N TYR A 696 2.51 33.49 -13.58
CA TYR A 696 3.40 32.34 -13.35
C TYR A 696 3.13 31.66 -12.01
N PHE A 697 3.26 30.33 -11.99
CA PHE A 697 3.49 29.61 -10.74
C PHE A 697 4.92 29.79 -10.28
N THR A 698 5.07 30.06 -8.98
CA THR A 698 6.33 30.30 -8.29
C THR A 698 6.42 29.41 -7.05
N PHE A 699 7.62 29.24 -6.51
CA PHE A 699 7.84 28.52 -5.26
C PHE A 699 8.35 29.48 -4.20
N ARG A 700 7.84 29.34 -2.97
CA ARG A 700 8.35 30.04 -1.78
C ARG A 700 8.97 29.02 -0.86
N VAL A 701 10.26 29.17 -0.58
CA VAL A 701 11.00 28.21 0.25
C VAL A 701 11.18 28.80 1.64
N ALA A 702 10.62 28.14 2.65
CA ALA A 702 10.73 28.63 4.02
C ALA A 702 12.15 28.36 4.55
N ASN A 703 12.84 29.41 5.03
CA ASN A 703 14.15 29.34 5.69
C ASN A 703 14.11 28.73 7.11
N SER A 704 13.11 27.90 7.42
CA SER A 704 13.05 27.25 8.73
C SER A 704 14.17 26.20 8.82
N GLU A 705 15.22 26.49 9.58
CA GLU A 705 16.20 25.49 9.96
C GLU A 705 15.50 24.39 10.76
N LYS A 706 15.32 23.23 10.14
CA LYS A 706 14.80 22.04 10.82
C LYS A 706 15.98 21.21 11.30
N PRO A 707 15.88 20.59 12.50
CA PRO A 707 16.93 19.71 13.01
C PRO A 707 17.27 18.60 12.00
N PHE A 708 18.55 18.25 11.87
CA PHE A 708 18.99 17.14 11.01
C PHE A 708 18.63 15.78 11.64
N THR A 709 17.34 15.49 11.57
CA THR A 709 16.62 14.32 12.10
C THR A 709 15.75 13.77 10.98
N ARG A 710 15.26 12.53 11.10
CA ARG A 710 14.36 11.94 10.09
C ARG A 710 13.11 12.80 9.91
N ARG A 711 12.54 13.29 11.01
CA ARG A 711 11.38 14.19 11.00
C ARG A 711 11.71 15.51 10.31
N GLY A 712 12.86 16.11 10.60
CA GLY A 712 13.28 17.37 10.00
C GLY A 712 13.47 17.25 8.48
N VAL A 713 14.18 16.21 8.02
CA VAL A 713 14.39 15.92 6.58
C VAL A 713 13.05 15.70 5.88
N LEU A 714 12.20 14.80 6.40
CA LEU A 714 10.87 14.54 5.84
C LEU A 714 10.03 15.81 5.76
N ALA A 715 10.01 16.60 6.84
CA ALA A 715 9.24 17.84 6.89
C ALA A 715 9.74 18.88 5.90
N THR A 716 11.03 18.94 5.60
CA THR A 716 11.60 19.84 4.58
C THR A 716 11.27 19.34 3.17
N VAL A 717 11.44 18.04 2.88
CA VAL A 717 11.05 17.45 1.59
C VAL A 717 9.57 17.69 1.29
N ASN A 718 8.69 17.48 2.27
CA ASN A 718 7.24 17.69 2.12
C ASN A 718 6.80 19.16 2.24
N SER A 719 7.72 20.09 2.54
CA SER A 719 7.38 21.52 2.57
C SER A 719 7.21 22.12 1.18
N LEU A 720 7.81 21.48 0.16
CA LEU A 720 7.61 21.81 -1.25
C LEU A 720 6.31 21.16 -1.73
N PHE A 721 5.28 21.98 -1.87
CA PHE A 721 4.00 21.54 -2.39
C PHE A 721 4.00 21.66 -3.93
N ASP A 722 4.09 20.51 -4.61
CA ASP A 722 4.21 20.42 -6.06
C ASP A 722 3.24 19.36 -6.64
N PRO A 723 1.93 19.63 -6.64
CA PRO A 723 0.91 18.67 -7.10
C PRO A 723 1.08 18.29 -8.58
N LEU A 724 1.47 19.24 -9.44
CA LEU A 724 1.63 19.02 -10.89
C LEU A 724 3.03 18.52 -11.28
N GLY A 725 3.98 18.47 -10.34
CA GLY A 725 5.31 17.89 -10.57
C GLY A 725 6.28 18.77 -11.34
N PHE A 726 6.17 20.10 -11.25
CA PHE A 726 7.08 21.05 -11.90
C PHE A 726 8.54 20.86 -11.45
N VAL A 727 8.73 20.55 -10.16
CA VAL A 727 10.04 20.41 -9.52
C VAL A 727 10.26 18.95 -9.07
N ALA A 728 9.54 18.00 -9.67
CA ALA A 728 9.72 16.57 -9.44
C ALA A 728 11.20 16.10 -9.53
N PRO A 729 12.04 16.60 -10.47
CA PRO A 729 13.46 16.26 -10.52
C PRO A 729 14.27 16.68 -9.28
N ILE A 730 13.82 17.71 -8.56
CA ILE A 730 14.46 18.23 -7.35
C ILE A 730 13.93 17.49 -6.12
N THR A 731 12.61 17.33 -6.03
CA THR A 731 11.97 16.65 -4.89
C THR A 731 12.32 15.16 -4.81
N ILE A 732 12.55 14.48 -5.94
CA ILE A 732 12.95 13.07 -5.96
C ILE A 732 14.33 12.84 -5.33
N GLN A 733 15.26 13.80 -5.44
CA GLN A 733 16.58 13.71 -4.78
C GLN A 733 16.43 13.80 -3.26
N GLY A 734 15.59 14.72 -2.77
CA GLY A 734 15.27 14.81 -1.35
C GLY A 734 14.63 13.52 -0.81
N LYS A 735 13.71 12.92 -1.57
CA LYS A 735 13.13 11.60 -1.25
C LYS A 735 14.19 10.50 -1.24
N LEU A 736 15.16 10.53 -2.16
CA LEU A 736 16.28 9.58 -2.21
C LEU A 736 17.15 9.67 -0.95
N ILE A 737 17.53 10.90 -0.54
CA ILE A 737 18.30 11.16 0.68
C ILE A 737 17.54 10.64 1.90
N LEU A 738 16.26 10.97 2.03
CA LEU A 738 15.40 10.47 3.11
C LEU A 738 15.37 8.93 3.17
N ARG A 739 15.23 8.27 2.02
CA ARG A 739 15.24 6.80 1.95
C ARG A 739 16.56 6.21 2.44
N GLN A 740 17.70 6.78 2.02
CA GLN A 740 19.02 6.33 2.46
C GLN A 740 19.16 6.45 3.99
N LEU A 741 18.70 7.57 4.56
CA LEU A 741 18.72 7.85 6.00
C LEU A 741 17.76 6.97 6.81
N THR A 742 16.79 6.34 6.15
CA THR A 742 15.79 5.46 6.78
C THR A 742 16.28 4.01 6.89
N SER A 743 17.39 3.64 6.24
CA SER A 743 17.87 2.25 6.17
C SER A 743 18.47 1.70 7.49
N GLY A 744 18.60 2.53 8.53
CA GLY A 744 18.99 2.11 9.90
C GLY A 744 17.82 2.11 10.90
N ASN A 745 17.98 1.48 12.07
CA ASN A 745 16.99 1.55 13.16
C ASN A 745 17.19 2.81 14.03
N CYS A 746 16.94 4.00 13.48
CA CYS A 746 17.01 5.26 14.25
C CYS A 746 15.60 5.80 14.54
N ASP A 747 15.42 6.42 15.71
CA ASP A 747 14.16 7.10 16.04
C ASP A 747 13.96 8.38 15.20
N TRP A 748 12.73 8.89 15.12
CA TRP A 748 12.34 10.00 14.25
C TRP A 748 13.05 11.32 14.56
N ASP A 749 13.33 11.54 15.84
CA ASP A 749 13.91 12.77 16.38
C ASP A 749 15.39 12.58 16.80
N ALA A 750 15.96 11.40 16.55
CA ALA A 750 17.38 11.14 16.79
C ALA A 750 18.26 11.83 15.73
N PRO A 751 19.47 12.32 16.11
CA PRO A 751 20.46 12.83 15.16
C PRO A 751 20.80 11.80 14.09
N LEU A 752 20.93 12.27 12.85
CA LEU A 752 21.30 11.44 11.71
C LEU A 752 22.83 11.37 11.51
N PRO A 753 23.34 10.38 10.75
CA PRO A 753 24.78 10.23 10.53
C PRO A 753 25.42 11.48 9.89
N ALA A 754 26.47 12.02 10.53
CA ALA A 754 27.17 13.23 10.09
C ALA A 754 27.70 13.14 8.64
N GLU A 755 28.06 11.93 8.19
CA GLU A 755 28.52 11.66 6.83
C GLU A 755 27.50 12.07 5.75
N LYS A 756 26.20 12.06 6.08
CA LYS A 756 25.10 12.42 5.17
C LYS A 756 24.63 13.86 5.34
N GLU A 757 25.13 14.56 6.34
CA GLU A 757 24.74 15.94 6.65
C GLU A 757 25.19 16.90 5.54
N ALA A 758 26.40 16.72 5.01
CA ALA A 758 26.91 17.54 3.91
C ALA A 758 26.04 17.41 2.64
N GLU A 759 25.67 16.19 2.25
CA GLU A 759 24.78 15.92 1.10
C GLU A 759 23.39 16.55 1.32
N TRP A 760 22.87 16.44 2.54
CA TRP A 760 21.61 17.06 2.93
C TRP A 760 21.64 18.59 2.86
N ILE A 761 22.67 19.21 3.43
CA ILE A 761 22.84 20.67 3.45
C ILE A 761 22.90 21.21 2.02
N VAL A 762 23.70 20.59 1.14
CA VAL A 762 23.81 20.99 -0.27
C VAL A 762 22.45 20.93 -0.96
N TRP A 763 21.70 19.84 -0.80
CA TRP A 763 20.37 19.73 -1.41
C TRP A 763 19.38 20.75 -0.81
N ARG A 764 19.36 20.91 0.52
CA ARG A 764 18.49 21.86 1.23
C ARG A 764 18.75 23.29 0.77
N ASP A 765 20.00 23.70 0.70
CA ASP A 765 20.38 25.07 0.35
C ASP A 765 20.10 25.35 -1.12
N SER A 766 20.18 24.32 -1.98
CA SER A 766 19.78 24.44 -3.39
C SER A 766 18.30 24.79 -3.59
N LEU A 767 17.44 24.51 -2.60
CA LEU A 767 16.01 24.83 -2.69
C LEU A 767 15.75 26.33 -2.81
N GLN A 768 16.64 27.19 -2.29
CA GLN A 768 16.50 28.64 -2.42
C GLN A 768 16.44 29.11 -3.87
N ASN A 769 17.10 28.37 -4.78
CA ASN A 769 17.07 28.69 -6.20
C ASN A 769 15.68 28.48 -6.82
N LEU A 770 14.78 27.72 -6.17
CA LEU A 770 13.40 27.55 -6.63
C LEU A 770 12.59 28.85 -6.55
N GLU A 771 12.99 29.83 -5.76
CA GLU A 771 12.31 31.12 -5.71
C GLU A 771 12.47 31.91 -7.02
N GLN A 772 13.51 31.60 -7.80
CA GLN A 772 13.73 32.15 -9.14
C GLN A 772 13.05 31.33 -10.24
N PHE A 773 12.55 30.14 -9.92
CA PHE A 773 11.87 29.28 -10.89
C PHE A 773 10.45 29.77 -11.12
N GLN A 774 10.12 29.98 -12.39
CA GLN A 774 8.81 30.42 -12.84
C GLN A 774 8.30 29.45 -13.91
N ASN A 775 7.07 28.97 -13.75
CA ASN A 775 6.38 28.17 -14.76
C ASN A 775 5.10 28.88 -15.19
N PRO A 776 4.87 29.15 -16.49
CA PRO A 776 3.63 29.78 -16.95
C PRO A 776 2.40 29.03 -16.41
N ARG A 777 1.41 29.77 -15.89
CA ARG A 777 0.14 29.15 -15.48
C ARG A 777 -0.52 28.54 -16.71
N ALA A 778 -0.85 29.36 -17.71
CA ALA A 778 -1.43 28.88 -18.96
C ALA A 778 -0.48 27.91 -19.70
N TYR A 779 -1.01 26.87 -20.33
CA TYR A 779 -0.20 25.94 -21.11
C TYR A 779 0.49 26.62 -22.30
N THR A 780 -0.25 27.46 -23.03
CA THR A 780 0.21 28.15 -24.24
C THR A 780 -0.42 29.53 -24.33
N THR A 781 0.22 30.45 -25.06
CA THR A 781 -0.34 31.78 -25.34
C THR A 781 -1.50 31.74 -26.34
N ALA A 782 -1.51 30.76 -27.25
CA ALA A 782 -2.66 30.47 -28.10
C ALA A 782 -3.81 29.89 -27.26
N SER A 783 -5.04 30.33 -27.56
CA SER A 783 -6.24 29.79 -26.93
C SER A 783 -6.48 28.35 -27.40
N LEU A 784 -6.85 27.48 -26.47
CA LEU A 784 -7.16 26.08 -26.77
C LEU A 784 -8.49 25.97 -27.53
N SER A 785 -9.42 26.89 -27.28
CA SER A 785 -10.72 26.96 -27.96
C SER A 785 -10.62 27.22 -29.47
N THR A 786 -9.56 27.91 -29.93
CA THR A 786 -9.35 28.23 -31.35
C THR A 786 -8.22 27.41 -31.99
N ALA A 787 -7.70 26.40 -31.28
CA ALA A 787 -6.63 25.56 -31.79
C ALA A 787 -7.13 24.69 -32.95
N GLN A 788 -6.32 24.58 -34.02
CA GLN A 788 -6.60 23.68 -35.13
C GLN A 788 -6.31 22.23 -34.77
N ARG A 789 -5.31 22.01 -33.90
CA ARG A 789 -4.89 20.68 -33.48
C ARG A 789 -4.29 20.68 -32.09
N LEU A 790 -4.70 19.70 -31.29
CA LEU A 790 -4.25 19.48 -29.92
C LEU A 790 -3.68 18.07 -29.79
N GLU A 791 -2.41 17.95 -29.41
CA GLU A 791 -1.75 16.67 -29.16
C GLU A 791 -1.19 16.61 -27.74
N ILE A 792 -1.37 15.48 -27.06
CA ILE A 792 -0.75 15.21 -25.76
C ILE A 792 0.43 14.25 -25.98
N HIS A 793 1.60 14.65 -25.50
CA HIS A 793 2.86 13.92 -25.64
C HIS A 793 3.37 13.51 -24.27
N ILE A 794 3.51 12.20 -24.04
CA ILE A 794 3.87 11.65 -22.73
C ILE A 794 5.15 10.86 -22.85
N PHE A 795 6.14 11.24 -22.07
CA PHE A 795 7.45 10.61 -22.02
C PHE A 795 7.58 9.84 -20.70
N SER A 796 8.18 8.66 -20.76
CA SER A 796 8.46 7.85 -19.57
C SER A 796 9.82 7.19 -19.64
N ASP A 797 10.46 7.13 -18.48
CA ASP A 797 11.82 6.62 -18.33
C ASP A 797 11.98 6.02 -16.91
N ALA A 798 12.87 5.04 -16.78
CA ALA A 798 13.20 4.39 -15.54
C ALA A 798 14.70 4.30 -15.28
N SER A 799 15.04 4.38 -14.01
CA SER A 799 16.37 4.08 -13.51
C SER A 799 16.28 3.20 -12.27
N ILE A 800 17.40 2.65 -11.84
CA ILE A 800 17.51 1.95 -10.55
C ILE A 800 17.18 2.83 -9.33
N LYS A 801 17.10 4.16 -9.50
CA LYS A 801 16.81 5.11 -8.42
C LYS A 801 15.33 5.50 -8.39
N ALA A 802 14.75 5.77 -9.54
CA ALA A 802 13.40 6.30 -9.70
C ALA A 802 12.82 5.94 -11.07
N ILE A 803 11.49 5.90 -11.14
CA ILE A 803 10.72 5.89 -12.38
C ILE A 803 10.02 7.24 -12.52
N ALA A 804 9.86 7.73 -13.75
CA ALA A 804 9.22 9.01 -13.99
C ALA A 804 8.41 9.00 -15.29
N ALA A 805 7.39 9.85 -15.34
CA ALA A 805 6.69 10.19 -16.56
C ALA A 805 6.34 11.69 -16.56
N VAL A 806 6.30 12.29 -17.75
CA VAL A 806 6.00 13.71 -17.95
C VAL A 806 5.15 13.89 -19.20
N ALA A 807 4.16 14.77 -19.10
CA ALA A 807 3.22 15.08 -20.17
C ALA A 807 3.33 16.54 -20.61
N TYR A 808 3.29 16.75 -21.92
CA TYR A 808 3.27 18.05 -22.58
C TYR A 808 2.06 18.15 -23.51
N LEU A 809 1.46 19.35 -23.56
CA LEU A 809 0.40 19.69 -24.50
C LEU A 809 1.02 20.46 -25.66
N LYS A 810 0.81 19.97 -26.88
CA LYS A 810 1.21 20.61 -28.11
C LYS A 810 -0.02 21.16 -28.82
N VAL A 811 -0.01 22.46 -29.09
CA VAL A 811 -1.11 23.20 -29.70
C VAL A 811 -0.63 23.75 -31.04
N MET A 812 -1.39 23.51 -32.11
CA MET A 812 -1.23 24.24 -33.36
C MET A 812 -2.34 25.27 -33.50
N ASP A 813 -1.95 26.54 -33.61
CA ASP A 813 -2.90 27.65 -33.78
C ASP A 813 -3.43 27.76 -35.21
N ALA A 814 -4.29 28.75 -35.45
CA ALA A 814 -4.92 28.98 -36.74
C ALA A 814 -3.90 29.35 -37.84
N GLU A 815 -2.78 29.94 -37.44
CA GLU A 815 -1.67 30.33 -38.29
C GLU A 815 -0.69 29.17 -38.55
N GLY A 816 -0.93 27.98 -38.00
CA GLY A 816 -0.10 26.80 -38.14
C GLY A 816 1.18 26.84 -37.28
N LYS A 817 1.31 27.79 -36.35
CA LYS A 817 2.41 27.88 -35.41
C LYS A 817 2.19 26.90 -34.25
N CYS A 818 3.29 26.24 -33.88
CA CYS A 818 3.30 25.24 -32.82
C CYS A 818 3.68 25.86 -31.48
N HIS A 819 2.88 25.58 -30.46
CA HIS A 819 3.12 25.95 -29.07
C HIS A 819 3.16 24.69 -28.20
N VAL A 820 3.98 24.70 -27.15
CA VAL A 820 4.12 23.54 -26.25
C VAL A 820 4.06 24.02 -24.80
N GLY A 821 3.24 23.36 -23.99
CA GLY A 821 3.08 23.63 -22.56
C GLY A 821 3.30 22.38 -21.71
N PHE A 822 3.97 22.52 -20.56
CA PHE A 822 4.08 21.45 -19.57
C PHE A 822 2.72 21.20 -18.90
N VAL A 823 2.24 19.96 -18.92
CA VAL A 823 0.96 19.58 -18.29
C VAL A 823 1.19 19.09 -16.87
N MET A 824 1.88 17.96 -16.73
CA MET A 824 2.11 17.30 -15.45
C MET A 824 3.35 16.41 -15.51
N GLY A 825 4.10 16.33 -14.42
CA GLY A 825 5.18 15.38 -14.20
C GLY A 825 4.90 14.54 -12.95
N LYS A 826 5.33 13.27 -12.96
CA LYS A 826 5.26 12.40 -11.78
C LYS A 826 6.50 11.56 -11.70
N ALA A 827 7.10 11.52 -10.50
CA ALA A 827 8.28 10.69 -10.21
C ALA A 827 8.04 9.87 -8.95
N LYS A 828 8.35 8.58 -9.01
CA LYS A 828 8.29 7.63 -7.88
C LYS A 828 9.67 7.04 -7.66
N LEU A 829 10.10 6.86 -6.41
CA LEU A 829 11.33 6.13 -6.13
C LEU A 829 11.18 4.67 -6.57
N ALA A 830 12.22 4.11 -7.18
CA ALA A 830 12.23 2.71 -7.56
C ALA A 830 12.17 1.84 -6.30
N PRO A 831 11.42 0.72 -6.28
CA PRO A 831 11.35 -0.17 -5.12
C PRO A 831 12.74 -0.68 -4.71
N LEU A 832 12.95 -0.93 -3.41
CA LEU A 832 14.22 -1.46 -2.89
C LEU A 832 14.41 -2.97 -3.20
N SER A 833 13.33 -3.69 -3.47
CA SER A 833 13.38 -5.07 -3.96
C SER A 833 14.15 -5.14 -5.27
N VAL A 834 14.82 -6.27 -5.54
CA VAL A 834 15.59 -6.49 -6.77
C VAL A 834 14.63 -6.60 -7.96
N HIS A 835 14.19 -5.46 -8.50
CA HIS A 835 13.53 -5.38 -9.80
C HIS A 835 14.59 -5.17 -10.87
N THR A 836 14.47 -5.92 -11.97
CA THR A 836 15.31 -5.72 -13.15
C THR A 836 14.95 -4.38 -13.80
N VAL A 837 15.93 -3.71 -14.43
CA VAL A 837 15.68 -2.45 -15.17
C VAL A 837 14.48 -2.59 -16.14
N PRO A 838 14.34 -3.66 -16.95
CA PRO A 838 13.14 -3.88 -17.77
C PRO A 838 11.78 -3.81 -17.04
N ARG A 839 11.70 -4.23 -15.77
CA ARG A 839 10.47 -4.13 -14.98
C ARG A 839 10.22 -2.71 -14.50
N LEU A 840 11.29 -1.97 -14.19
CA LEU A 840 11.19 -0.56 -13.85
C LEU A 840 10.73 0.26 -15.06
N GLU A 841 11.25 -0.05 -16.25
CA GLU A 841 10.79 0.54 -17.52
C GLU A 841 9.30 0.31 -17.75
N LEU A 842 8.83 -0.93 -17.59
CA LEU A 842 7.39 -1.23 -17.64
C LEU A 842 6.61 -0.47 -16.57
N GLY A 843 7.17 -0.30 -15.37
CA GLY A 843 6.57 0.52 -14.31
C GLY A 843 6.48 2.00 -14.67
N ALA A 844 7.48 2.55 -15.37
CA ALA A 844 7.43 3.92 -15.90
C ALA A 844 6.38 4.05 -17.01
N ALA A 845 6.25 3.05 -17.88
CA ALA A 845 5.21 3.01 -18.91
C ALA A 845 3.79 2.97 -18.28
N VAL A 846 3.58 2.16 -17.24
CA VAL A 846 2.31 2.16 -16.48
C VAL A 846 2.05 3.54 -15.88
N LEU A 847 3.06 4.18 -15.29
CA LEU A 847 2.95 5.54 -14.76
C LEU A 847 2.58 6.55 -15.85
N ALA A 848 3.09 6.39 -17.08
CA ALA A 848 2.74 7.21 -18.23
C ALA A 848 1.26 7.08 -18.59
N VAL A 849 0.74 5.85 -18.60
CA VAL A 849 -0.68 5.56 -18.86
C VAL A 849 -1.57 6.14 -17.76
N GLU A 850 -1.22 5.95 -16.47
CA GLU A 850 -1.95 6.55 -15.34
C GLU A 850 -2.06 8.08 -15.47
N ILE A 851 -0.97 8.76 -15.85
CA ILE A 851 -0.97 10.21 -16.07
C ILE A 851 -1.85 10.56 -17.28
N SER A 852 -1.78 9.78 -18.35
CA SER A 852 -2.56 10.02 -19.56
C SER A 852 -4.07 9.94 -19.31
N GLU A 853 -4.51 8.92 -18.58
CA GLU A 853 -5.92 8.70 -18.23
C GLU A 853 -6.41 9.85 -17.36
N LEU A 854 -5.62 10.25 -16.36
CA LEU A 854 -5.92 11.40 -15.52
C LEU A 854 -6.08 12.68 -16.36
N ILE A 855 -5.11 13.00 -17.21
CA ILE A 855 -5.15 14.19 -18.06
C ILE A 855 -6.38 14.17 -18.96
N VAL A 856 -6.62 13.07 -19.69
CA VAL A 856 -7.76 12.97 -20.62
C VAL A 856 -9.08 13.08 -19.86
N SER A 857 -9.17 12.51 -18.66
CA SER A 857 -10.39 12.57 -17.84
C SER A 857 -10.67 13.94 -17.22
N GLU A 858 -9.65 14.78 -17.04
CA GLU A 858 -9.75 16.04 -16.29
C GLU A 858 -9.58 17.31 -17.13
N LEU A 859 -8.88 17.27 -18.27
CA LEU A 859 -8.57 18.48 -19.04
C LEU A 859 -9.81 19.11 -19.71
N ASP A 860 -10.97 18.45 -19.71
CA ASP A 860 -12.22 18.85 -20.38
C ASP A 860 -12.04 19.28 -21.85
N ILE A 861 -10.97 18.77 -22.49
CA ILE A 861 -10.56 19.10 -23.85
C ILE A 861 -10.38 17.80 -24.62
N LYS A 862 -10.97 17.74 -25.82
CA LYS A 862 -10.78 16.62 -26.73
C LYS A 862 -9.43 16.76 -27.43
N SER A 863 -8.46 15.93 -27.07
CA SER A 863 -7.20 15.83 -27.79
C SER A 863 -7.38 15.08 -29.11
N ASP A 864 -6.76 15.55 -30.19
CA ASP A 864 -6.76 14.85 -31.48
C ASP A 864 -5.83 13.63 -31.48
N ASN A 865 -4.78 13.67 -30.67
CA ASN A 865 -3.80 12.60 -30.61
C ASN A 865 -3.15 12.50 -29.23
N LEU A 866 -2.91 11.27 -28.78
CA LEU A 866 -2.20 10.92 -27.56
C LEU A 866 -0.99 10.05 -27.94
N LYS A 867 0.22 10.54 -27.68
CA LYS A 867 1.47 9.87 -28.07
C LYS A 867 2.32 9.55 -26.85
N PHE A 868 2.79 8.31 -26.78
CA PHE A 868 3.68 7.83 -25.73
C PHE A 868 5.09 7.63 -26.28
N TYR A 869 6.08 8.02 -25.48
CA TYR A 869 7.49 8.02 -25.82
C TYR A 869 8.30 7.31 -24.73
N THR A 870 9.13 6.37 -25.14
CA THR A 870 10.11 5.67 -24.30
C THR A 870 11.26 5.20 -25.19
N ASP A 871 12.47 5.16 -24.64
CA ASP A 871 13.66 4.59 -25.28
C ASP A 871 13.83 3.09 -24.96
N SER A 872 12.99 2.55 -24.06
CA SER A 872 13.01 1.15 -23.67
C SER A 872 12.47 0.23 -24.77
N LYS A 873 13.39 -0.50 -25.43
CA LYS A 873 13.02 -1.55 -26.40
C LYS A 873 12.13 -2.64 -25.81
N VAL A 874 12.18 -2.88 -24.50
CA VAL A 874 11.32 -3.86 -23.85
C VAL A 874 9.87 -3.38 -23.88
N VAL A 875 9.63 -2.12 -23.51
CA VAL A 875 8.28 -1.53 -23.56
C VAL A 875 7.78 -1.46 -25.01
N LEU A 876 8.62 -0.99 -25.93
CA LEU A 876 8.28 -0.92 -27.36
C LEU A 876 8.00 -2.31 -27.98
N GLY A 877 8.64 -3.36 -27.47
CA GLY A 877 8.44 -4.73 -27.92
C GLY A 877 7.16 -5.40 -27.42
N VAL A 878 6.49 -4.86 -26.40
CA VAL A 878 5.19 -5.39 -25.89
C VAL A 878 4.02 -5.02 -26.83
N HIS A 879 4.26 -4.16 -27.82
CA HIS A 879 3.30 -3.80 -28.88
C HIS A 879 3.53 -4.53 -30.22
N LEU A 880 4.39 -5.56 -30.25
CA LEU A 880 4.50 -6.53 -31.35
C LEU A 880 3.90 -7.87 -30.91
#